data_AF-A0A091HFZ6-F1
#
_entry.id   AF-A0A091HFZ6-F1
#
_cell.length_a   1.000
_cell.length_b   1.000
_cell.length_c   1.000
_cell.angle_alpha   90.00
_cell.angle_beta   90.00
_cell.angle_gamma   90.00
#
_symmetry.space_group_name_H-M   'P 1'
#
loop_
_entity.id
_entity.type
_entity.pdbx_description
1 polymer ?
#
loop_
_entity_poly.entity_id
_entity_poly.type
_entity_poly.pdbx_seq_one_letter_code
_entity_poly.pdbx_strand_id
1 'polypeptide(L)'
;RRRRHAGDDDYNIEVLLGVDDSVVRFHGKEHVQNYLLTLMNIVNEIYHDESLGVHINVVLVRMIMLGYAKSISLIERGNPSRSLENVCRWAYQQQKSDPSHSEHHDHAIFLTRQDFGPAGMQGYAPVTGMCHPVRSCTLNHEDGFSSAFVVAHETGHVLGMEHDGQGNRCGDETAMGSVMAPLVQAAFHRYHWSRCSGQELKRYIHSYDCLLDDPFEHDWPKLPELPGINYSMDEQCRFDFGVGYKMCTAFRTFDPCKQLWCSHPDNPYFCKTKKGPPLDGTECAPGKWCYKGHCMWKNVNQLKQDGNWGPWTKFGSCSRTCGTGVRFRTRQCNNPMPINGGEDCAGVNFEFQLCNTEECPKHFEDFRAQQCQQRNSHFEYQHSKHHWLPYEHPDANKRCHLYCQSKETGDVASMKQLAHDGTRCSYKDAYSICVRGECVKVGCDREIGSNKVDDKCGVCGGDNSHCRTVKGTFTRTPKKLGYLKMFDIPPGARHVFIQEDEASPHFLAIKNQATGHYILNGKGEEARPRSFIDLGVEWEYNIEDDIETLHTDGPLHDAVVVLIIPRENDTRASLTYKYIIHEDSVPTINSNNVLQEEVDTFEWALKSWSQCSKPCGGGFQYTKYGCRRKSDNKMVHRSFCEGSKKPKPIRRMCNLHECSQPLWAAEEWEHCTKTCG
;
A
#
# COMPACT_ATOMS: atom_id res chain seq x y z
N ARG A 1 48.05 -12.83 18.42
CA ARG A 1 47.27 -12.74 19.67
C ARG A 1 47.23 -11.30 20.12
N ARG A 2 46.12 -10.62 19.83
CA ARG A 2 45.84 -9.26 20.27
C ARG A 2 44.35 -9.26 20.64
N ARG A 3 43.98 -8.65 21.76
CA ARG A 3 42.57 -8.36 22.04
C ARG A 3 42.13 -7.29 21.04
N ARG A 4 40.92 -7.41 20.48
CA ARG A 4 40.31 -6.29 19.75
C ARG A 4 40.02 -5.17 20.77
N HIS A 5 40.01 -3.91 20.33
CA HIS A 5 39.51 -2.82 21.16
C HIS A 5 38.00 -2.70 20.92
N ALA A 6 37.18 -3.10 21.89
CA ALA A 6 35.75 -2.75 21.91
C ALA A 6 35.56 -1.22 22.11
N GLY A 7 34.50 -0.67 21.52
CA GLY A 7 34.00 0.65 21.92
C GLY A 7 33.32 0.60 23.29
N ASP A 8 33.12 1.74 23.95
CA ASP A 8 32.58 1.84 25.33
C ASP A 8 31.14 1.26 25.52
N ASP A 9 30.48 0.74 24.48
CA ASP A 9 29.10 0.22 24.49
C ASP A 9 28.89 -1.11 23.70
N ASP A 10 29.95 -1.84 23.34
CA ASP A 10 29.85 -3.09 22.55
C ASP A 10 29.73 -4.35 23.44
N TYR A 11 28.85 -5.29 23.08
CA TYR A 11 28.74 -6.61 23.72
C TYR A 11 29.24 -7.71 22.77
N ASN A 12 29.97 -8.69 23.27
CA ASN A 12 30.49 -9.82 22.49
C ASN A 12 29.89 -11.13 23.00
N ILE A 13 29.37 -11.98 22.12
CA ILE A 13 28.92 -13.33 22.44
C ILE A 13 29.96 -14.30 21.87
N GLU A 14 30.77 -14.91 22.73
CA GLU A 14 31.70 -15.96 22.36
C GLU A 14 30.96 -17.30 22.16
N VAL A 15 30.96 -17.79 20.92
CA VAL A 15 30.13 -18.94 20.51
C VAL A 15 30.95 -20.22 20.33
N LEU A 16 30.48 -21.29 20.99
CA LEU A 16 30.78 -22.68 20.62
C LEU A 16 29.76 -23.19 19.60
N LEU A 17 30.21 -23.48 18.37
CA LEU A 17 29.35 -24.09 17.35
C LEU A 17 29.53 -25.61 17.30
N GLY A 18 28.48 -26.34 17.67
CA GLY A 18 28.40 -27.79 17.54
C GLY A 18 27.57 -28.20 16.33
N VAL A 19 28.06 -29.13 15.53
CA VAL A 19 27.27 -29.73 14.43
C VAL A 19 27.31 -31.23 14.50
N ASP A 20 26.17 -31.84 14.19
CA ASP A 20 26.04 -33.29 14.18
C ASP A 20 26.47 -33.92 12.83
N ASP A 21 26.59 -35.24 12.81
CA ASP A 21 27.02 -36.00 11.63
C ASP A 21 26.06 -35.84 10.43
N SER A 22 24.79 -35.49 10.66
CA SER A 22 23.82 -35.28 9.59
C SER A 22 24.13 -34.04 8.76
N VAL A 23 24.54 -32.94 9.41
CA VAL A 23 25.01 -31.71 8.75
C VAL A 23 26.31 -31.99 7.99
N VAL A 24 27.26 -32.68 8.62
CA VAL A 24 28.57 -33.00 8.02
C VAL A 24 28.43 -33.88 6.78
N ARG A 25 27.55 -34.90 6.81
CA ARG A 25 27.30 -35.76 5.64
C ARG A 25 26.63 -35.01 4.50
N PHE A 26 25.74 -34.07 4.82
CA PHE A 26 24.98 -33.34 3.81
C PHE A 26 25.82 -32.30 3.06
N HIS A 27 26.67 -31.57 3.77
CA HIS A 27 27.56 -30.56 3.17
C HIS A 27 28.88 -31.15 2.66
N GLY A 28 29.31 -32.29 3.21
CA GLY A 28 30.60 -32.90 2.93
C GLY A 28 31.69 -32.31 3.81
N LYS A 29 32.63 -33.16 4.25
CA LYS A 29 33.69 -32.79 5.21
C LYS A 29 34.58 -31.63 4.74
N GLU A 30 34.78 -31.48 3.43
CA GLU A 30 35.65 -30.44 2.86
C GLU A 30 34.96 -29.07 2.78
N HIS A 31 33.63 -29.03 2.69
CA HIS A 31 32.88 -27.77 2.46
C HIS A 31 32.09 -27.30 3.69
N VAL A 32 31.81 -28.20 4.64
CA VAL A 32 31.00 -27.89 5.82
C VAL A 32 31.60 -26.74 6.65
N GLN A 33 32.92 -26.63 6.75
CA GLN A 33 33.54 -25.53 7.51
C GLN A 33 33.22 -24.15 6.91
N ASN A 34 33.36 -23.98 5.60
CA ASN A 34 33.06 -22.71 4.92
C ASN A 34 31.57 -22.37 5.01
N TYR A 35 30.71 -23.40 4.87
CA TYR A 35 29.27 -23.24 5.06
C TYR A 35 28.93 -22.69 6.44
N LEU A 36 29.49 -23.29 7.50
CA LEU A 36 29.23 -22.89 8.88
C LEU A 36 29.78 -21.50 9.19
N LEU A 37 30.97 -21.16 8.69
CA LEU A 37 31.51 -19.80 8.83
C LEU A 37 30.61 -18.77 8.15
N THR A 38 30.12 -19.07 6.95
CA THR A 38 29.18 -18.20 6.23
C THR A 38 27.87 -18.04 7.00
N LEU A 39 27.30 -19.14 7.51
CA LEU A 39 26.09 -19.11 8.32
C LEU A 39 26.26 -18.24 9.57
N MET A 40 27.37 -18.40 10.30
CA MET A 40 27.64 -17.60 11.50
C MET A 40 27.90 -16.12 11.17
N ASN A 41 28.50 -15.82 10.01
CA ASN A 41 28.63 -14.44 9.55
C ASN A 41 27.25 -13.80 9.33
N ILE A 42 26.31 -14.53 8.71
CA ILE A 42 24.93 -14.05 8.54
C ILE A 42 24.27 -13.81 9.90
N VAL A 43 24.45 -14.72 10.87
CA VAL A 43 23.94 -14.53 12.24
C VAL A 43 24.52 -13.26 12.87
N ASN A 44 25.82 -13.02 12.71
CA ASN A 44 26.46 -11.79 13.19
C ASN A 44 25.86 -10.54 12.55
N GLU A 45 25.65 -10.52 11.22
CA GLU A 45 25.01 -9.38 10.54
C GLU A 45 23.58 -9.12 11.03
N ILE A 46 22.81 -10.17 11.36
CA ILE A 46 21.47 -10.01 11.93
C ILE A 46 21.54 -9.26 13.28
N TYR A 47 22.54 -9.55 14.11
CA TYR A 47 22.75 -8.87 15.40
C TYR A 47 23.36 -7.46 15.27
N HIS A 48 23.94 -7.12 14.12
CA HIS A 48 24.41 -5.77 13.78
C HIS A 48 23.31 -4.85 13.23
N ASP A 49 22.10 -5.37 12.99
CA ASP A 49 20.99 -4.56 12.52
C ASP A 49 20.60 -3.48 13.54
N GLU A 50 20.54 -2.21 13.09
CA GLU A 50 20.32 -1.04 13.94
C GLU A 50 19.00 -1.10 14.74
N SER A 51 18.00 -1.85 14.25
CA SER A 51 16.71 -1.96 14.92
C SER A 51 16.78 -2.67 16.28
N LEU A 52 17.83 -3.45 16.55
CA LEU A 52 18.06 -4.06 17.86
C LEU A 52 18.32 -3.01 18.95
N GLY A 53 18.93 -1.88 18.55
CA GLY A 53 19.23 -0.76 19.44
C GLY A 53 20.30 -1.02 20.50
N VAL A 54 21.06 -2.11 20.36
CA VAL A 54 22.25 -2.51 21.12
C VAL A 54 23.21 -3.17 20.14
N HIS A 55 24.51 -2.85 20.22
CA HIS A 55 25.51 -3.42 19.33
C HIS A 55 26.07 -4.74 19.92
N ILE A 56 25.81 -5.85 19.25
CA ILE A 56 26.24 -7.20 19.67
C ILE A 56 27.07 -7.85 18.58
N ASN A 57 28.29 -8.29 18.92
CA ASN A 57 29.14 -9.08 18.06
C ASN A 57 28.98 -10.57 18.39
N VAL A 58 28.70 -11.40 17.39
CA VAL A 58 28.66 -12.86 17.53
C VAL A 58 29.98 -13.44 17.05
N VAL A 59 30.80 -13.94 17.98
CA VAL A 59 32.18 -14.34 17.69
C VAL A 59 32.37 -15.84 17.85
N LEU A 60 32.66 -16.52 16.75
CA LEU A 60 32.96 -17.96 16.78
C LEU A 60 34.34 -18.22 17.39
N VAL A 61 34.37 -18.82 18.59
CA VAL A 61 35.62 -19.19 19.28
C VAL A 61 36.02 -20.64 19.00
N ARG A 62 35.04 -21.52 18.76
CA ARG A 62 35.31 -22.95 18.54
C ARG A 62 34.22 -23.63 17.73
N MET A 63 34.63 -24.54 16.85
CA MET A 63 33.74 -25.36 16.04
C MET A 63 34.00 -26.85 16.30
N ILE A 64 32.97 -27.63 16.60
CA ILE A 64 33.07 -29.07 16.86
C ILE A 64 32.12 -29.83 15.94
N MET A 65 32.67 -30.73 15.13
CA MET A 65 31.93 -31.65 14.27
C MET A 65 31.85 -33.02 14.92
N LEU A 66 30.64 -33.47 15.27
CA LEU A 66 30.43 -34.74 15.95
C LEU A 66 30.32 -35.91 14.99
N GLY A 67 30.86 -37.06 15.41
CA GLY A 67 30.65 -38.32 14.71
C GLY A 67 29.25 -38.89 14.93
N TYR A 68 28.86 -39.84 14.08
CA TYR A 68 27.54 -40.50 14.08
C TYR A 68 27.08 -41.00 15.47
N ALA A 69 27.94 -41.74 16.18
CA ALA A 69 27.59 -42.34 17.47
C ALA A 69 27.24 -41.29 18.54
N LYS A 70 27.98 -40.17 18.58
CA LYS A 70 27.72 -39.08 19.52
C LYS A 70 26.48 -38.29 19.09
N SER A 71 26.28 -38.09 17.79
CA SER A 71 25.13 -37.37 17.22
C SER A 71 23.79 -37.98 17.62
N ILE A 72 23.67 -39.31 17.53
CA ILE A 72 22.44 -40.04 17.94
C ILE A 72 22.24 -39.99 19.46
N SER A 73 23.30 -39.89 20.26
CA SER A 73 23.17 -39.79 21.71
C SER A 73 22.64 -38.44 22.20
N LEU A 74 22.76 -37.39 21.38
CA LEU A 74 22.34 -36.04 21.74
C LEU A 74 20.91 -35.71 21.29
N ILE A 75 20.49 -36.24 20.13
CA ILE A 75 19.18 -35.93 19.53
C ILE A 75 18.19 -37.07 19.77
N GLU A 76 17.13 -36.79 20.51
CA GLU A 76 16.03 -37.71 20.79
C GLU A 76 14.81 -37.35 19.93
N ARG A 77 14.47 -38.22 18.98
CA ARG A 77 13.38 -37.98 18.03
C ARG A 77 12.05 -37.74 18.74
N GLY A 78 11.41 -36.63 18.40
CA GLY A 78 10.11 -36.24 18.94
C GLY A 78 10.15 -35.71 20.38
N ASN A 79 11.33 -35.54 20.98
CA ASN A 79 11.51 -34.98 22.31
C ASN A 79 12.48 -33.79 22.27
N PRO A 80 12.00 -32.57 21.92
CA PRO A 80 12.86 -31.40 21.75
C PRO A 80 13.47 -30.96 23.09
N SER A 81 12.71 -31.07 24.19
CA SER A 81 13.17 -30.72 25.54
C SER A 81 14.36 -31.57 25.97
N ARG A 82 14.27 -32.90 25.83
CA ARG A 82 15.37 -33.80 26.19
C ARG A 82 16.57 -33.66 25.26
N SER A 83 16.33 -33.40 23.97
CA SER A 83 17.40 -33.13 23.00
C SER A 83 18.20 -31.88 23.38
N LEU A 84 17.50 -30.78 23.73
CA LEU A 84 18.14 -29.56 24.20
C LEU A 84 18.91 -29.80 25.50
N GLU A 85 18.34 -30.49 26.49
CA GLU A 85 19.03 -30.81 27.75
C GLU A 85 20.36 -31.57 27.50
N ASN A 86 20.34 -32.56 26.61
CA ASN A 86 21.54 -33.32 26.24
C ASN A 86 22.60 -32.42 25.57
N VAL A 87 22.17 -31.54 24.67
CA VAL A 87 23.04 -30.58 23.98
C VAL A 87 23.66 -29.58 24.95
N CYS A 88 22.87 -28.99 25.84
CA CYS A 88 23.35 -28.05 26.87
C CYS A 88 24.35 -28.71 27.82
N ARG A 89 24.07 -29.95 28.25
CA ARG A 89 25.00 -30.73 29.08
C ARG A 89 26.29 -31.05 28.32
N TRP A 90 26.19 -31.38 27.03
CA TRP A 90 27.37 -31.60 26.19
C TRP A 90 28.20 -30.33 26.01
N ALA A 91 27.58 -29.18 25.77
CA ALA A 91 28.24 -27.88 25.66
C ALA A 91 28.97 -27.51 26.95
N TYR A 92 28.32 -27.69 28.10
CA TYR A 92 28.95 -27.50 29.42
C TYR A 92 30.21 -28.37 29.59
N GLN A 93 30.20 -29.61 29.10
CA GLN A 93 31.40 -30.48 29.13
C GLN A 93 32.53 -30.00 28.20
N GLN A 94 32.24 -29.17 27.20
CA GLN A 94 33.24 -28.60 26.30
C GLN A 94 33.85 -27.30 26.83
N GLN A 95 33.28 -26.72 27.89
CA GLN A 95 33.69 -25.44 28.45
C GLN A 95 35.11 -25.49 29.00
N LYS A 96 35.87 -24.41 28.77
CA LYS A 96 37.19 -24.22 29.36
C LYS A 96 37.05 -23.60 30.75
N SER A 97 37.74 -24.19 31.72
CA SER A 97 37.70 -23.77 33.12
C SER A 97 38.33 -22.39 33.36
N ASP A 98 39.24 -21.97 32.48
CA ASP A 98 39.88 -20.65 32.53
C ASP A 98 39.08 -19.67 31.65
N PRO A 99 38.45 -18.63 32.24
CA PRO A 99 37.71 -17.61 31.48
C PRO A 99 38.58 -16.81 30.51
N SER A 100 39.90 -16.77 30.73
CA SER A 100 40.83 -16.09 29.82
C SER A 100 41.33 -16.98 28.68
N HIS A 101 40.83 -18.21 28.59
CA HIS A 101 41.18 -19.13 27.51
C HIS A 101 40.48 -18.72 26.22
N SER A 102 41.20 -18.70 25.09
CA SER A 102 40.63 -18.32 23.78
C SER A 102 39.52 -19.24 23.25
N GLU A 103 39.19 -20.32 23.94
CA GLU A 103 38.12 -21.25 23.56
C GLU A 103 37.03 -21.31 24.65
N HIS A 104 37.11 -20.41 25.63
CA HIS A 104 36.00 -20.14 26.54
C HIS A 104 34.84 -19.58 25.72
N HIS A 105 33.61 -19.94 26.07
CA HIS A 105 32.43 -19.53 25.31
C HIS A 105 31.30 -19.13 26.25
N ASP A 106 30.56 -18.10 25.88
CA ASP A 106 29.38 -17.62 26.60
C ASP A 106 28.15 -18.42 26.22
N HIS A 107 28.11 -18.85 24.96
CA HIS A 107 26.93 -19.42 24.33
C HIS A 107 27.26 -20.60 23.42
N ALA A 108 26.40 -21.62 23.39
CA ALA A 108 26.55 -22.77 22.51
C ALA A 108 25.41 -22.88 21.50
N ILE A 109 25.74 -22.91 20.21
CA ILE A 109 24.78 -23.13 19.13
C ILE A 109 24.98 -24.54 18.60
N PHE A 110 23.91 -25.34 18.58
CA PHE A 110 23.94 -26.68 18.03
C PHE A 110 23.07 -26.79 16.77
N LEU A 111 23.64 -27.33 15.68
CA LEU A 111 22.96 -27.52 14.41
C LEU A 111 22.77 -29.01 14.09
N THR A 112 21.57 -29.38 13.65
CA THR A 112 21.23 -30.74 13.23
C THR A 112 20.26 -30.74 12.05
N ARG A 113 20.40 -31.70 11.12
CA ARG A 113 19.36 -31.99 10.10
C ARG A 113 18.40 -33.10 10.54
N GLN A 114 18.52 -33.59 11.78
CA GLN A 114 17.62 -34.59 12.33
C GLN A 114 16.36 -33.94 12.91
N ASP A 115 15.22 -34.61 12.79
CA ASP A 115 13.97 -34.19 13.41
C ASP A 115 14.02 -34.44 14.93
N PHE A 116 14.02 -33.36 15.71
CA PHE A 116 14.00 -33.43 17.19
C PHE A 116 12.65 -33.00 17.79
N GLY A 117 11.78 -32.34 17.00
CA GLY A 117 10.50 -31.80 17.45
C GLY A 117 9.32 -32.15 16.54
N PRO A 118 8.11 -31.63 16.84
CA PRO A 118 6.94 -31.76 15.96
C PRO A 118 7.18 -31.08 14.60
N ALA A 119 6.45 -31.53 13.58
CA ALA A 119 6.57 -31.00 12.22
C ALA A 119 6.39 -29.46 12.19
N GLY A 120 7.39 -28.77 11.64
CA GLY A 120 7.43 -27.30 11.56
C GLY A 120 8.23 -26.61 12.67
N MET A 121 8.64 -27.31 13.73
CA MET A 121 9.58 -26.79 14.72
C MET A 121 11.00 -26.76 14.12
N GLN A 122 11.60 -25.57 14.06
CA GLN A 122 12.96 -25.39 13.52
C GLN A 122 14.01 -25.08 14.60
N GLY A 123 13.60 -24.64 15.77
CA GLY A 123 14.52 -24.28 16.86
C GLY A 123 13.90 -24.58 18.22
N TYR A 124 14.76 -24.70 19.22
CA TYR A 124 14.36 -24.80 20.62
C TYR A 124 15.45 -24.23 21.53
N ALA A 125 15.07 -23.32 22.41
CA ALA A 125 15.95 -22.64 23.34
C ALA A 125 15.26 -22.36 24.69
N PRO A 126 16.04 -22.24 25.79
CA PRO A 126 15.52 -21.72 27.03
C PRO A 126 15.37 -20.19 26.93
N VAL A 127 14.24 -19.65 27.40
CA VAL A 127 14.09 -18.20 27.57
C VAL A 127 14.91 -17.78 28.80
N THR A 128 15.73 -16.74 28.67
CA THR A 128 16.69 -16.26 29.68
C THR A 128 17.70 -17.33 30.12
N GLY A 129 18.94 -17.23 29.65
CA GLY A 129 19.97 -18.22 29.95
C GLY A 129 21.37 -17.84 29.50
N MET A 130 21.57 -16.64 28.95
CA MET A 130 22.88 -16.18 28.51
C MET A 130 23.86 -16.17 29.69
N CYS A 131 25.13 -16.52 29.45
CA CYS A 131 26.18 -16.76 30.45
C CYS A 131 25.92 -17.93 31.42
N HIS A 132 24.75 -18.59 31.39
CA HIS A 132 24.46 -19.65 32.35
C HIS A 132 25.08 -20.99 31.90
N PRO A 133 25.84 -21.70 32.77
CA PRO A 133 26.65 -22.85 32.36
C PRO A 133 25.90 -24.00 31.67
N VAL A 134 24.61 -24.20 32.00
CA VAL A 134 23.77 -25.28 31.45
C VAL A 134 22.51 -24.78 30.76
N ARG A 135 22.36 -23.46 30.58
CA ARG A 135 21.19 -22.85 29.89
C ARG A 135 21.59 -21.94 28.74
N SER A 136 22.86 -21.59 28.58
CA SER A 136 23.33 -20.79 27.43
C SER A 136 23.57 -21.67 26.21
N CYS A 137 22.49 -22.19 25.64
CA CYS A 137 22.52 -23.18 24.57
C CYS A 137 21.27 -23.13 23.69
N THR A 138 21.42 -23.39 22.40
CA THR A 138 20.31 -23.50 21.43
C THR A 138 20.43 -24.76 20.59
N LEU A 139 19.29 -25.36 20.26
CA LEU A 139 19.19 -26.48 19.33
C LEU A 139 18.43 -26.04 18.09
N ASN A 140 19.08 -26.06 16.93
CA ASN A 140 18.55 -25.51 15.69
C ASN A 140 18.58 -26.57 14.58
N HIS A 141 17.50 -26.61 13.82
CA HIS A 141 17.39 -27.41 12.61
C HIS A 141 18.08 -26.69 11.45
N GLU A 142 19.08 -27.33 10.86
CA GLU A 142 19.84 -26.81 9.73
C GLU A 142 19.12 -27.18 8.44
N ASP A 143 18.67 -26.18 7.69
CA ASP A 143 17.98 -26.38 6.42
C ASP A 143 18.34 -25.28 5.42
N GLY A 144 19.63 -25.07 5.21
CA GLY A 144 20.19 -24.00 4.37
C GLY A 144 20.41 -22.69 5.13
N PHE A 145 20.85 -21.65 4.42
CA PHE A 145 21.25 -20.38 5.04
C PHE A 145 20.12 -19.63 5.74
N SER A 146 18.86 -19.90 5.37
CA SER A 146 17.68 -19.36 6.07
C SER A 146 17.61 -19.81 7.54
N SER A 147 18.27 -20.91 7.91
CA SER A 147 18.41 -21.33 9.31
C SER A 147 19.17 -20.32 10.18
N ALA A 148 19.92 -19.37 9.59
CA ALA A 148 20.55 -18.28 10.35
C ALA A 148 19.52 -17.43 11.11
N PHE A 149 18.33 -17.20 10.53
CA PHE A 149 17.24 -16.48 11.22
C PHE A 149 16.70 -17.29 12.40
N VAL A 150 16.67 -18.62 12.30
CA VAL A 150 16.29 -19.51 13.41
C VAL A 150 17.36 -19.44 14.50
N VAL A 151 18.64 -19.55 14.16
CA VAL A 151 19.74 -19.43 15.12
C VAL A 151 19.71 -18.09 15.84
N ALA A 152 19.50 -16.99 15.11
CA ALA A 152 19.37 -15.66 15.70
C ALA A 152 18.16 -15.56 16.64
N HIS A 153 17.01 -16.09 16.22
CA HIS A 153 15.78 -16.15 17.01
C HIS A 153 15.95 -16.94 18.31
N GLU A 154 16.49 -18.16 18.23
CA GLU A 154 16.74 -18.99 19.41
C GLU A 154 17.76 -18.36 20.35
N THR A 155 18.79 -17.70 19.82
CA THR A 155 19.75 -16.94 20.64
C THR A 155 19.08 -15.73 21.30
N GLY A 156 18.10 -15.11 20.63
CA GLY A 156 17.28 -14.03 21.18
C GLY A 156 16.47 -14.47 22.41
N HIS A 157 15.89 -15.67 22.38
CA HIS A 157 15.25 -16.27 23.58
C HIS A 157 16.22 -16.39 24.75
N VAL A 158 17.45 -16.84 24.48
CA VAL A 158 18.49 -16.99 25.53
C VAL A 158 18.91 -15.65 26.11
N LEU A 159 18.91 -14.58 25.31
CA LEU A 159 19.11 -13.20 25.76
C LEU A 159 17.91 -12.64 26.54
N GLY A 160 16.75 -13.29 26.47
CA GLY A 160 15.55 -12.95 27.23
C GLY A 160 14.45 -12.24 26.45
N MET A 161 14.51 -12.29 25.12
CA MET A 161 13.45 -11.78 24.24
C MET A 161 12.32 -12.80 24.12
N GLU A 162 11.07 -12.35 24.13
CA GLU A 162 9.89 -13.17 23.90
C GLU A 162 9.37 -13.03 22.46
N HIS A 163 8.39 -13.84 22.09
CA HIS A 163 7.80 -13.76 20.77
C HIS A 163 7.00 -12.48 20.54
N ASP A 164 7.15 -11.90 19.35
CA ASP A 164 6.36 -10.76 18.93
C ASP A 164 4.87 -11.11 18.75
N GLY A 165 4.01 -10.30 19.34
CA GLY A 165 2.55 -10.48 19.29
C GLY A 165 2.01 -11.56 20.23
N GLN A 166 2.86 -12.25 21.00
CA GLN A 166 2.43 -13.16 22.06
C GLN A 166 2.64 -12.49 23.42
N GLY A 167 1.60 -11.86 23.96
CA GLY A 167 1.68 -11.15 25.24
C GLY A 167 2.28 -9.74 25.17
N ASN A 168 2.75 -9.29 23.99
CA ASN A 168 3.24 -7.93 23.75
C ASN A 168 2.53 -7.24 22.55
N ARG A 169 2.84 -5.95 22.33
CA ARG A 169 2.19 -5.08 21.33
C ARG A 169 2.87 -5.06 19.96
N CYS A 170 3.75 -6.02 19.67
CA CYS A 170 4.54 -6.06 18.42
C CYS A 170 4.01 -7.06 17.38
N GLY A 171 2.73 -7.45 17.48
CA GLY A 171 2.11 -8.37 16.54
C GLY A 171 2.02 -7.83 15.10
N ASP A 172 1.94 -6.52 14.92
CA ASP A 172 1.97 -5.82 13.63
C ASP A 172 3.32 -5.96 12.90
N GLU A 173 4.41 -6.07 13.65
CA GLU A 173 5.78 -6.17 13.12
C GLU A 173 6.14 -7.60 12.68
N THR A 174 5.39 -8.61 13.12
CA THR A 174 5.58 -10.01 12.69
C THR A 174 5.43 -10.19 11.18
N ALA A 175 4.44 -9.52 10.58
CA ALA A 175 4.21 -9.53 9.13
C ALA A 175 5.23 -8.67 8.37
N MET A 176 5.99 -7.84 9.08
CA MET A 176 7.02 -6.99 8.50
C MET A 176 8.38 -7.67 8.39
N GLY A 177 8.56 -8.84 8.99
CA GLY A 177 9.82 -9.60 8.97
C GLY A 177 10.58 -9.59 10.29
N SER A 178 9.90 -9.36 11.42
CA SER A 178 10.59 -9.37 12.72
C SER A 178 11.26 -10.72 13.01
N VAL A 179 12.50 -10.69 13.51
CA VAL A 179 13.27 -11.89 13.87
C VAL A 179 12.57 -12.72 14.94
N MET A 180 11.96 -12.09 15.95
CA MET A 180 11.26 -12.78 17.05
C MET A 180 9.79 -13.13 16.75
N ALA A 181 9.37 -13.11 15.47
CA ALA A 181 8.04 -13.58 15.09
C ALA A 181 7.86 -15.09 15.39
N PRO A 182 6.71 -15.54 15.94
CA PRO A 182 6.47 -16.96 16.26
C PRO A 182 6.60 -17.91 15.06
N LEU A 183 6.33 -17.40 13.87
CA LEU A 183 6.60 -18.06 12.60
C LEU A 183 7.61 -17.20 11.87
N VAL A 184 8.84 -17.68 11.71
CA VAL A 184 9.94 -16.94 11.07
C VAL A 184 9.48 -16.35 9.73
N GLN A 185 9.26 -15.04 9.67
CA GLN A 185 8.92 -14.29 8.44
C GLN A 185 10.12 -13.50 7.91
N ALA A 186 11.19 -13.38 8.69
CA ALA A 186 12.44 -12.74 8.30
C ALA A 186 13.06 -13.43 7.06
N ALA A 187 13.62 -12.61 6.18
CA ALA A 187 14.31 -13.06 4.97
C ALA A 187 15.45 -12.10 4.63
N PHE A 188 16.43 -12.52 3.82
CA PHE A 188 17.64 -11.73 3.52
C PHE A 188 17.43 -10.32 2.96
N HIS A 189 16.28 -10.04 2.34
CA HIS A 189 15.95 -8.70 1.83
C HIS A 189 15.05 -7.88 2.76
N ARG A 190 14.59 -8.48 3.87
CA ARG A 190 13.58 -7.92 4.76
C ARG A 190 13.59 -8.64 6.10
N TYR A 191 14.34 -8.10 7.04
CA TYR A 191 14.35 -8.51 8.44
C TYR A 191 14.62 -7.29 9.32
N HIS A 192 14.19 -7.34 10.57
CA HIS A 192 14.49 -6.35 11.62
C HIS A 192 14.19 -6.98 13.00
N TRP A 193 14.69 -6.38 14.07
CA TRP A 193 14.29 -6.67 15.44
C TRP A 193 13.15 -5.74 15.84
N SER A 194 12.10 -6.28 16.45
CA SER A 194 10.96 -5.45 16.86
C SER A 194 11.33 -4.48 17.98
N ARG A 195 10.52 -3.43 18.14
CA ARG A 195 10.62 -2.55 19.31
C ARG A 195 10.47 -3.29 20.64
N CYS A 196 9.74 -4.42 20.67
CA CYS A 196 9.58 -5.25 21.87
C CYS A 196 10.87 -6.02 22.16
N SER A 197 11.46 -6.64 21.13
CA SER A 197 12.72 -7.39 21.23
C SER A 197 13.85 -6.51 21.78
N GLY A 198 14.03 -5.30 21.22
CA GLY A 198 15.04 -4.36 21.71
C GLY A 198 14.77 -3.87 23.13
N GLN A 199 13.51 -3.67 23.53
CA GLN A 199 13.15 -3.29 24.90
C GLN A 199 13.40 -4.42 25.91
N GLU A 200 13.10 -5.66 25.54
CA GLU A 200 13.31 -6.84 26.39
C GLU A 200 14.80 -7.12 26.55
N LEU A 201 15.57 -7.03 25.47
CA LEU A 201 17.03 -7.12 25.53
C LEU A 201 17.63 -6.10 26.49
N LYS A 202 17.23 -4.83 26.39
CA LYS A 202 17.74 -3.76 27.26
C LYS A 202 17.46 -3.99 28.75
N ARG A 203 16.45 -4.80 29.11
CA ARG A 203 16.18 -5.16 30.51
C ARG A 203 17.22 -6.12 31.08
N TYR A 204 17.75 -7.02 30.26
CA TYR A 204 18.64 -8.09 30.71
C TYR A 204 20.09 -7.92 30.29
N ILE A 205 20.39 -7.16 29.23
CA ILE A 205 21.74 -7.09 28.64
C ILE A 205 22.81 -6.66 29.66
N HIS A 206 22.50 -5.69 30.52
CA HIS A 206 23.41 -5.22 31.56
C HIS A 206 23.64 -6.23 32.70
N SER A 207 22.86 -7.32 32.76
CA SER A 207 23.05 -8.40 33.75
C SER A 207 23.98 -9.53 33.26
N TYR A 208 24.40 -9.48 31.99
CA TYR A 208 25.25 -10.50 31.37
C TYR A 208 26.71 -10.05 31.33
N ASP A 209 27.40 -10.17 32.47
CA ASP A 209 28.81 -9.76 32.63
C ASP A 209 29.77 -10.51 31.68
N CYS A 210 29.42 -11.73 31.25
CA CYS A 210 30.24 -12.52 30.33
C CYS A 210 30.31 -11.94 28.92
N LEU A 211 29.46 -10.96 28.57
CA LEU A 211 29.45 -10.38 27.23
C LEU A 211 30.33 -9.13 27.11
N LEU A 212 30.98 -8.72 28.20
CA LEU A 212 31.71 -7.45 28.29
C LEU A 212 33.20 -7.60 27.97
N ASP A 213 33.73 -8.81 27.86
CA ASP A 213 35.14 -9.01 27.56
C ASP A 213 35.45 -9.01 26.05
N ASP A 214 36.70 -8.65 25.74
CA ASP A 214 37.19 -8.58 24.38
C ASP A 214 37.58 -9.99 23.88
N PRO A 215 36.89 -10.51 22.85
CA PRO A 215 37.18 -11.84 22.35
C PRO A 215 38.57 -11.90 21.70
N PHE A 216 39.18 -13.07 21.76
CA PHE A 216 40.46 -13.29 21.11
C PHE A 216 40.32 -13.28 19.58
N GLU A 217 41.30 -12.67 18.91
CA GLU A 217 41.40 -12.78 17.45
C GLU A 217 41.82 -14.19 17.04
N HIS A 218 40.94 -14.88 16.30
CA HIS A 218 41.12 -16.24 15.81
C HIS A 218 41.51 -16.25 14.33
N ASP A 219 42.41 -17.16 13.94
CA ASP A 219 42.90 -17.33 12.57
C ASP A 219 41.90 -18.15 11.70
N TRP A 220 40.64 -17.69 11.64
CA TRP A 220 39.66 -18.26 10.71
C TRP A 220 39.97 -17.85 9.26
N PRO A 221 39.66 -18.69 8.26
CA PRO A 221 39.75 -18.30 6.86
C PRO A 221 38.94 -17.03 6.60
N LYS A 222 39.54 -16.04 5.94
CA LYS A 222 38.81 -14.83 5.53
C LYS A 222 37.71 -15.22 4.55
N LEU A 223 36.46 -14.96 4.94
CA LEU A 223 35.32 -15.11 4.06
C LEU A 223 35.35 -14.01 2.98
N PRO A 224 34.79 -14.28 1.79
CA PRO A 224 34.56 -13.24 0.79
C PRO A 224 33.59 -12.20 1.35
N GLU A 225 33.76 -10.93 0.94
CA GLU A 225 32.89 -9.81 1.31
C GLU A 225 31.41 -10.07 0.99
N LEU A 226 31.14 -10.82 -0.10
CA LEU A 226 29.81 -11.27 -0.46
C LEU A 226 29.76 -12.81 -0.38
N PRO A 227 28.91 -13.38 0.50
CA PRO A 227 28.95 -14.82 0.78
C PRO A 227 28.55 -15.67 -0.44
N GLY A 228 27.62 -15.20 -1.27
CA GLY A 228 27.11 -15.90 -2.45
C GLY A 228 28.16 -16.15 -3.54
N ILE A 229 29.36 -15.53 -3.48
CA ILE A 229 30.44 -15.77 -4.45
C ILE A 229 30.86 -17.24 -4.46
N ASN A 230 30.80 -17.89 -3.29
CA ASN A 230 31.18 -19.29 -3.12
C ASN A 230 30.00 -20.26 -3.26
N TYR A 231 28.77 -19.77 -3.47
CA TYR A 231 27.56 -20.59 -3.46
C TYR A 231 26.65 -20.24 -4.63
N SER A 232 26.61 -21.13 -5.63
CA SER A 232 25.71 -21.01 -6.78
C SER A 232 24.23 -21.12 -6.40
N MET A 233 23.35 -20.68 -7.30
CA MET A 233 21.89 -20.86 -7.17
C MET A 233 21.50 -22.33 -6.97
N ASP A 234 22.16 -23.24 -7.68
CA ASP A 234 21.92 -24.68 -7.61
C ASP A 234 22.32 -25.24 -6.24
N GLU A 235 23.44 -24.80 -5.68
CA GLU A 235 23.88 -25.21 -4.35
C GLU A 235 22.93 -24.72 -3.26
N GLN A 236 22.46 -23.48 -3.37
CA GLN A 236 21.47 -22.94 -2.45
C GLN A 236 20.13 -23.69 -2.55
N CYS A 237 19.69 -24.05 -3.77
CA CYS A 237 18.52 -24.92 -3.96
C CYS A 237 18.71 -26.31 -3.35
N ARG A 238 19.91 -26.88 -3.48
CA ARG A 238 20.27 -28.14 -2.83
C ARG A 238 20.18 -28.02 -1.32
N PHE A 239 20.64 -26.93 -0.74
CA PHE A 239 20.60 -26.70 0.71
C PHE A 239 19.17 -26.59 1.26
N ASP A 240 18.30 -25.87 0.53
CA ASP A 240 16.91 -25.61 0.94
C ASP A 240 15.96 -26.80 0.76
N PHE A 241 16.18 -27.66 -0.25
CA PHE A 241 15.23 -28.72 -0.61
C PHE A 241 15.83 -30.12 -0.68
N GLY A 242 17.14 -30.25 -0.49
CA GLY A 242 17.86 -31.51 -0.46
C GLY A 242 18.54 -31.87 -1.79
N VAL A 243 19.18 -33.05 -1.78
CA VAL A 243 19.97 -33.55 -2.91
C VAL A 243 19.11 -33.65 -4.17
N GLY A 244 19.65 -33.17 -5.29
CA GLY A 244 19.00 -33.23 -6.61
C GLY A 244 18.28 -31.95 -7.01
N TYR A 245 17.86 -31.09 -6.07
CA TYR A 245 17.23 -29.81 -6.39
C TYR A 245 18.21 -28.81 -7.01
N LYS A 246 17.74 -28.07 -8.02
CA LYS A 246 18.50 -27.04 -8.78
C LYS A 246 17.62 -25.83 -9.07
N MET A 247 18.19 -24.76 -9.60
CA MET A 247 17.44 -23.58 -10.01
C MET A 247 16.36 -23.92 -11.04
N CYS A 248 15.13 -23.51 -10.76
CA CYS A 248 13.99 -23.72 -11.63
C CYS A 248 14.10 -22.87 -12.90
N THR A 249 14.02 -23.51 -14.07
CA THR A 249 14.07 -22.84 -15.37
C THR A 249 12.71 -22.77 -16.10
N ALA A 250 11.64 -23.27 -15.47
CA ALA A 250 10.31 -23.33 -16.08
C ALA A 250 9.66 -21.94 -16.25
N PHE A 251 10.04 -20.96 -15.41
CA PHE A 251 9.56 -19.59 -15.46
C PHE A 251 10.71 -18.62 -15.78
N ARG A 252 10.82 -18.12 -17.01
CA ARG A 252 11.91 -17.21 -17.44
C ARG A 252 11.67 -15.72 -17.14
N THR A 253 10.52 -15.36 -16.58
CA THR A 253 10.09 -13.96 -16.41
C THR A 253 10.38 -13.38 -15.02
N PHE A 254 11.03 -14.13 -14.13
CA PHE A 254 11.26 -13.73 -12.74
C PHE A 254 12.74 -13.35 -12.52
N ASP A 255 12.99 -12.30 -11.71
CA ASP A 255 14.33 -11.89 -11.29
C ASP A 255 14.84 -12.89 -10.22
N PRO A 256 15.84 -13.74 -10.53
CA PRO A 256 16.26 -14.82 -9.63
C PRO A 256 16.79 -14.30 -8.29
N CYS A 257 17.24 -13.05 -8.25
CA CYS A 257 17.71 -12.43 -7.01
C CYS A 257 16.58 -11.98 -6.10
N LYS A 258 15.32 -11.90 -6.55
CA LYS A 258 14.20 -11.55 -5.66
C LYS A 258 13.71 -12.73 -4.83
N GLN A 259 13.77 -13.92 -5.41
CA GLN A 259 13.28 -15.15 -4.79
C GLN A 259 13.88 -16.35 -5.52
N LEU A 260 14.50 -17.25 -4.75
CA LEU A 260 15.10 -18.46 -5.28
C LEU A 260 14.01 -19.52 -5.52
N TRP A 261 13.80 -19.87 -6.79
CA TRP A 261 12.89 -20.94 -7.20
C TRP A 261 13.70 -22.17 -7.59
N CYS A 262 13.32 -23.33 -7.05
CA CYS A 262 14.04 -24.58 -7.19
C CYS A 262 13.12 -25.68 -7.74
N SER A 263 13.64 -26.57 -8.57
CA SER A 263 12.93 -27.76 -9.04
C SER A 263 13.83 -28.99 -9.00
N HIS A 264 13.20 -30.17 -8.96
CA HIS A 264 13.91 -31.44 -9.07
C HIS A 264 13.98 -31.86 -10.56
N PRO A 265 15.10 -32.40 -11.05
CA PRO A 265 15.26 -32.85 -12.44
C PRO A 265 14.18 -33.83 -12.91
N ASP A 266 13.67 -34.68 -12.02
CA ASP A 266 12.58 -35.63 -12.33
C ASP A 266 11.23 -34.94 -12.57
N ASN A 267 11.06 -33.71 -12.09
CA ASN A 267 9.85 -32.91 -12.30
C ASN A 267 10.21 -31.42 -12.48
N PRO A 268 10.80 -31.05 -13.64
CA PRO A 268 11.40 -29.74 -13.86
C PRO A 268 10.38 -28.59 -13.95
N TYR A 269 9.10 -28.92 -14.18
CA TYR A 269 7.99 -27.97 -14.25
C TYR A 269 7.38 -27.64 -12.88
N PHE A 270 7.71 -28.43 -11.85
CA PHE A 270 7.23 -28.20 -10.49
C PHE A 270 8.26 -27.44 -9.67
N CYS A 271 8.08 -26.13 -9.59
CA CYS A 271 9.00 -25.25 -8.88
C CYS A 271 8.50 -24.93 -7.47
N LYS A 272 9.37 -25.13 -6.49
CA LYS A 272 9.19 -24.78 -5.09
C LYS A 272 10.10 -23.61 -4.73
N THR A 273 9.80 -22.91 -3.65
CA THR A 273 10.61 -21.79 -3.16
C THR A 273 10.53 -21.73 -1.64
N LYS A 274 11.62 -21.30 -1.01
CA LYS A 274 11.73 -21.08 0.44
C LYS A 274 11.77 -19.57 0.72
N LYS A 275 11.73 -19.18 1.99
CA LYS A 275 11.64 -17.78 2.42
C LYS A 275 12.97 -17.03 2.20
N GLY A 276 13.18 -16.51 0.99
CA GLY A 276 14.20 -15.49 0.75
C GLY A 276 14.80 -15.49 -0.66
N PRO A 277 15.49 -14.39 -1.02
CA PRO A 277 16.35 -14.34 -2.18
C PRO A 277 17.60 -15.20 -1.96
N PRO A 278 18.30 -15.57 -3.03
CA PRO A 278 19.65 -16.12 -2.92
C PRO A 278 20.61 -15.13 -2.25
N LEU A 279 21.72 -15.63 -1.70
CA LEU A 279 22.72 -14.82 -1.01
C LEU A 279 23.30 -13.71 -1.90
N ASP A 280 23.64 -12.59 -1.29
CA ASP A 280 24.37 -11.52 -1.97
C ASP A 280 25.75 -12.03 -2.43
N GLY A 281 26.10 -11.73 -3.68
CA GLY A 281 27.25 -12.30 -4.37
C GLY A 281 26.97 -13.57 -5.16
N THR A 282 25.73 -14.07 -5.23
CA THR A 282 25.36 -15.25 -6.04
C THR A 282 25.25 -14.89 -7.51
N GLU A 283 25.89 -15.64 -8.42
CA GLU A 283 25.78 -15.37 -9.86
C GLU A 283 24.34 -15.59 -10.35
N CYS A 284 23.77 -14.57 -11.00
CA CYS A 284 22.37 -14.55 -11.44
C CYS A 284 22.22 -14.50 -12.97
N ALA A 285 23.25 -14.05 -13.67
CA ALA A 285 23.40 -14.13 -15.12
C ALA A 285 24.91 -14.00 -15.45
N PRO A 286 25.37 -14.37 -16.66
CA PRO A 286 26.78 -14.21 -17.02
C PRO A 286 27.29 -12.79 -16.77
N GLY A 287 28.22 -12.64 -15.81
CA GLY A 287 28.77 -11.35 -15.40
C GLY A 287 27.89 -10.51 -14.46
N LYS A 288 26.82 -11.09 -13.90
CA LYS A 288 25.95 -10.45 -12.91
C LYS A 288 25.78 -11.30 -11.65
N TRP A 289 25.67 -10.63 -10.52
CA TRP A 289 25.53 -11.21 -9.19
C TRP A 289 24.37 -10.56 -8.43
N CYS A 290 23.78 -11.31 -7.51
CA CYS A 290 22.74 -10.82 -6.62
C CYS A 290 23.30 -9.86 -5.59
N TYR A 291 22.60 -8.76 -5.34
CA TYR A 291 22.91 -7.83 -4.27
C TYR A 291 21.62 -7.15 -3.80
N LYS A 292 21.32 -7.19 -2.50
CA LYS A 292 20.08 -6.70 -1.90
C LYS A 292 18.81 -7.11 -2.68
N GLY A 293 18.80 -8.34 -3.17
CA GLY A 293 17.66 -8.90 -3.91
C GLY A 293 17.58 -8.54 -5.41
N HIS A 294 18.63 -7.97 -6.00
CA HIS A 294 18.67 -7.55 -7.40
C HIS A 294 19.85 -8.14 -8.18
N CYS A 295 19.66 -8.47 -9.46
CA CYS A 295 20.72 -9.01 -10.33
C CYS A 295 21.54 -7.90 -11.02
N MET A 296 22.75 -7.62 -10.54
CA MET A 296 23.60 -6.48 -10.93
C MET A 296 24.96 -6.91 -11.50
N TRP A 297 25.62 -6.11 -12.33
CA TRP A 297 26.97 -6.41 -12.84
C TRP A 297 28.06 -6.27 -11.75
N LYS A 298 29.08 -7.15 -11.73
CA LYS A 298 30.25 -7.03 -10.83
C LYS A 298 31.24 -6.00 -11.34
N ASN A 299 31.45 -4.92 -10.60
CA ASN A 299 32.50 -3.96 -10.87
C ASN A 299 33.38 -3.74 -9.63
N VAL A 300 34.45 -4.54 -9.51
CA VAL A 300 35.43 -4.52 -8.40
C VAL A 300 36.31 -3.24 -8.38
N ASN A 301 36.19 -2.34 -9.36
CA ASN A 301 37.09 -1.19 -9.52
C ASN A 301 36.40 0.18 -9.75
N GLN A 302 35.24 0.46 -9.17
CA GLN A 302 34.66 1.82 -9.22
C GLN A 302 34.66 2.48 -7.84
N LEU A 303 34.95 3.78 -7.80
CA LEU A 303 34.85 4.62 -6.60
C LEU A 303 33.40 4.66 -6.09
N LYS A 304 33.19 4.92 -4.78
CA LYS A 304 31.87 5.23 -4.20
C LYS A 304 31.15 6.23 -5.11
N GLN A 305 29.97 5.87 -5.57
CA GLN A 305 29.16 6.73 -6.43
C GLN A 305 27.72 6.68 -5.92
N ASP A 306 27.25 7.83 -5.48
CA ASP A 306 25.89 8.00 -4.99
C ASP A 306 24.88 7.85 -6.12
N GLY A 307 23.67 7.43 -5.75
CA GLY A 307 22.57 7.26 -6.67
C GLY A 307 22.07 8.59 -7.21
N ASN A 308 21.70 8.63 -8.48
CA ASN A 308 20.95 9.74 -9.05
C ASN A 308 19.74 9.24 -9.84
N TRP A 309 18.70 10.07 -9.87
CA TRP A 309 17.40 9.73 -10.39
C TRP A 309 17.43 9.52 -11.90
N GLY A 310 16.91 8.38 -12.34
CA GLY A 310 16.53 8.13 -13.72
C GLY A 310 15.38 9.01 -14.18
N PRO A 311 15.08 8.99 -15.49
CA PRO A 311 13.95 9.73 -16.03
C PRO A 311 12.64 9.23 -15.42
N TRP A 312 11.71 10.17 -15.22
CA TRP A 312 10.35 9.83 -14.83
C TRP A 312 9.66 8.97 -15.89
N THR A 313 8.91 7.97 -15.44
CA THR A 313 7.96 7.25 -16.29
C THR A 313 6.86 8.20 -16.77
N LYS A 314 6.13 7.77 -17.82
CA LYS A 314 4.90 8.46 -18.21
C LYS A 314 3.88 8.31 -17.09
N PHE A 315 3.05 9.33 -16.89
CA PHE A 315 1.93 9.22 -15.96
C PHE A 315 1.02 8.05 -16.35
N GLY A 316 0.64 7.26 -15.36
CA GLY A 316 -0.36 6.21 -15.50
C GLY A 316 -1.78 6.76 -15.69
N SER A 317 -2.74 5.85 -15.68
CA SER A 317 -4.16 6.19 -15.72
C SER A 317 -4.58 6.98 -14.49
N CYS A 318 -5.59 7.84 -14.65
CA CYS A 318 -6.18 8.57 -13.54
C CYS A 318 -6.99 7.63 -12.63
N SER A 319 -6.93 7.83 -11.32
CA SER A 319 -7.69 7.04 -10.34
C SER A 319 -9.21 7.19 -10.50
N ARG A 320 -9.66 8.32 -11.05
CA ARG A 320 -11.07 8.62 -11.30
C ARG A 320 -11.29 9.13 -12.72
N THR A 321 -12.47 8.92 -13.26
CA THR A 321 -12.87 9.44 -14.58
C THR A 321 -13.47 10.84 -14.53
N CYS A 322 -13.92 11.28 -13.35
CA CYS A 322 -14.45 12.61 -13.03
C CYS A 322 -14.34 12.89 -11.52
N GLY A 323 -14.55 14.14 -11.11
CA GLY A 323 -14.64 14.56 -9.71
C GLY A 323 -13.29 14.60 -8.98
N THR A 324 -12.22 14.99 -9.67
CA THR A 324 -10.83 15.08 -9.16
C THR A 324 -10.25 13.72 -8.74
N GLY A 325 -9.46 13.14 -9.63
CA GLY A 325 -8.63 11.97 -9.37
C GLY A 325 -7.14 12.30 -9.33
N VAL A 326 -6.34 11.27 -9.15
CA VAL A 326 -4.87 11.36 -9.08
C VAL A 326 -4.25 10.37 -10.04
N ARG A 327 -3.16 10.77 -10.70
CA ARG A 327 -2.34 9.88 -11.53
C ARG A 327 -0.89 9.95 -11.08
N PHE A 328 -0.23 8.81 -11.13
CA PHE A 328 1.13 8.64 -10.63
C PHE A 328 2.13 8.46 -11.77
N ARG A 329 3.34 8.92 -11.53
CA ARG A 329 4.54 8.49 -12.24
C ARG A 329 5.60 8.12 -11.22
N THR A 330 6.54 7.30 -11.65
CA THR A 330 7.63 6.79 -10.82
C THR A 330 8.95 6.99 -11.55
N ARG A 331 10.04 7.04 -10.80
CA ARG A 331 11.40 7.05 -11.31
C ARG A 331 12.21 6.05 -10.51
N GLN A 332 13.31 5.61 -11.08
CA GLN A 332 14.21 4.64 -10.45
C GLN A 332 15.54 5.31 -10.15
N CYS A 333 16.18 4.95 -9.05
CA CYS A 333 17.51 5.45 -8.71
C CYS A 333 18.56 4.68 -9.52
N ASN A 334 18.71 5.05 -10.80
CA ASN A 334 19.50 4.27 -11.76
C ASN A 334 20.31 5.10 -12.77
N ASN A 335 20.41 6.43 -12.61
CA ASN A 335 21.12 7.30 -13.54
C ASN A 335 22.08 8.31 -12.86
N PRO A 336 23.16 7.83 -12.21
CA PRO A 336 23.56 6.43 -12.14
C PRO A 336 23.03 5.74 -10.87
N MET A 337 23.07 4.41 -10.83
CA MET A 337 22.69 3.65 -9.63
C MET A 337 23.76 3.82 -8.52
N PRO A 338 23.36 3.82 -7.23
CA PRO A 338 24.31 3.87 -6.12
C PRO A 338 25.18 2.60 -6.13
N ILE A 339 26.49 2.79 -6.06
CA ILE A 339 27.48 1.70 -6.02
C ILE A 339 28.51 1.96 -4.92
N ASN A 340 29.06 0.89 -4.34
CA ASN A 340 30.18 0.91 -3.39
C ASN A 340 29.96 1.82 -2.17
N GLY A 341 28.83 1.67 -1.48
CA GLY A 341 28.46 2.49 -0.33
C GLY A 341 28.00 3.91 -0.70
N GLY A 342 27.60 4.12 -1.95
CA GLY A 342 26.93 5.33 -2.42
C GLY A 342 25.58 5.54 -1.74
N GLU A 343 25.26 6.77 -1.37
CA GLU A 343 23.97 7.13 -0.80
C GLU A 343 22.83 6.88 -1.80
N ASP A 344 21.66 6.46 -1.32
CA ASP A 344 20.47 6.34 -2.18
C ASP A 344 20.03 7.73 -2.68
N CYS A 345 19.26 7.75 -3.77
CA CYS A 345 18.81 8.98 -4.37
C CYS A 345 17.99 9.83 -3.39
N ALA A 346 18.43 11.07 -3.15
CA ALA A 346 17.70 12.00 -2.29
C ALA A 346 16.30 12.33 -2.86
N GLY A 347 15.27 12.18 -2.02
CA GLY A 347 13.88 12.50 -2.32
C GLY A 347 13.00 11.28 -2.62
N VAL A 348 11.78 11.52 -3.10
CA VAL A 348 10.80 10.44 -3.37
C VAL A 348 10.95 9.85 -4.78
N ASN A 349 10.67 8.55 -4.90
CA ASN A 349 10.71 7.79 -6.16
C ASN A 349 9.38 7.83 -6.95
N PHE A 350 8.37 8.52 -6.42
CA PHE A 350 7.07 8.68 -7.06
C PHE A 350 6.63 10.14 -7.00
N GLU A 351 5.82 10.52 -7.98
CA GLU A 351 5.18 11.82 -8.05
C GLU A 351 3.75 11.61 -8.51
N PHE A 352 2.87 12.48 -8.06
CA PHE A 352 1.48 12.45 -8.43
C PHE A 352 1.00 13.84 -8.79
N GLN A 353 -0.06 13.89 -9.59
CA GLN A 353 -0.75 15.12 -9.92
C GLN A 353 -2.25 14.86 -10.06
N LEU A 354 -3.03 15.94 -9.94
CA LEU A 354 -4.46 15.88 -10.16
C LEU A 354 -4.77 15.59 -11.64
N CYS A 355 -5.87 14.91 -11.87
CA CYS A 355 -6.40 14.61 -13.19
C CYS A 355 -7.93 14.52 -13.12
N ASN A 356 -8.59 14.72 -14.27
CA ASN A 356 -10.05 14.61 -14.39
C ASN A 356 -10.80 15.43 -13.31
N THR A 357 -10.42 16.69 -13.17
CA THR A 357 -10.94 17.64 -12.17
C THR A 357 -12.35 18.13 -12.46
N GLU A 358 -12.86 17.87 -13.66
CA GLU A 358 -14.24 18.20 -14.04
C GLU A 358 -15.23 17.44 -13.15
N GLU A 359 -16.31 18.12 -12.77
CA GLU A 359 -17.38 17.51 -11.98
C GLU A 359 -18.05 16.36 -12.74
N CYS A 360 -18.55 15.39 -11.99
CA CYS A 360 -19.19 14.22 -12.58
C CYS A 360 -20.55 14.62 -13.20
N PRO A 361 -20.86 14.19 -14.45
CA PRO A 361 -22.05 14.63 -15.17
C PRO A 361 -23.37 13.97 -14.73
N LYS A 362 -23.33 12.99 -13.83
CA LYS A 362 -24.53 12.39 -13.21
C LYS A 362 -24.84 13.12 -11.91
N HIS A 363 -26.05 12.94 -11.37
CA HIS A 363 -26.38 13.34 -9.99
C HIS A 363 -25.20 13.08 -9.07
N PHE A 364 -24.89 14.04 -8.22
CA PHE A 364 -23.72 13.93 -7.37
C PHE A 364 -23.81 12.66 -6.53
N GLU A 365 -22.80 11.80 -6.66
CA GLU A 365 -22.67 10.58 -5.89
C GLU A 365 -21.40 10.70 -5.05
N ASP A 366 -21.56 10.60 -3.73
CA ASP A 366 -20.43 10.63 -2.81
C ASP A 366 -19.58 9.36 -2.99
N PHE A 367 -18.32 9.57 -3.40
CA PHE A 367 -17.39 8.49 -3.69
C PHE A 367 -17.05 7.62 -2.47
N ARG A 368 -17.06 8.19 -1.26
CA ARG A 368 -16.89 7.39 -0.03
C ARG A 368 -18.14 6.55 0.25
N ALA A 369 -19.32 7.12 0.06
CA ALA A 369 -20.58 6.39 0.20
C ALA A 369 -20.67 5.22 -0.78
N GLN A 370 -20.25 5.40 -2.04
CA GLN A 370 -20.17 4.31 -3.02
C GLN A 370 -19.25 3.17 -2.55
N GLN A 371 -18.07 3.49 -2.02
CA GLN A 371 -17.13 2.50 -1.50
C GLN A 371 -17.69 1.71 -0.32
N CYS A 372 -18.47 2.36 0.55
CA CYS A 372 -19.18 1.68 1.64
C CYS A 372 -20.31 0.80 1.10
N GLN A 373 -21.16 1.31 0.21
CA GLN A 373 -22.28 0.55 -0.37
C GLN A 373 -21.84 -0.71 -1.12
N GLN A 374 -20.67 -0.68 -1.78
CA GLN A 374 -20.08 -1.87 -2.42
C GLN A 374 -19.81 -3.02 -1.43
N ARG A 375 -19.77 -2.75 -0.12
CA ARG A 375 -19.56 -3.77 0.93
C ARG A 375 -20.83 -4.50 1.34
N ASN A 376 -22.01 -3.96 1.04
CA ASN A 376 -23.30 -4.50 1.50
C ASN A 376 -23.49 -5.98 1.14
N SER A 377 -22.96 -6.43 -0.02
CA SER A 377 -23.15 -7.80 -0.49
C SER A 377 -22.14 -8.82 0.06
N HIS A 378 -20.92 -8.39 0.40
CA HIS A 378 -19.76 -9.28 0.63
C HIS A 378 -19.08 -9.15 2.00
N PHE A 379 -19.40 -8.12 2.79
CA PHE A 379 -18.79 -7.91 4.10
C PHE A 379 -19.77 -8.24 5.22
N GLU A 380 -19.48 -9.30 5.97
CA GLU A 380 -20.22 -9.69 7.17
C GLU A 380 -19.51 -9.13 8.40
N TYR A 381 -20.26 -8.44 9.24
CA TYR A 381 -19.81 -7.88 10.51
C TYR A 381 -20.67 -8.46 11.62
N GLN A 382 -20.05 -8.99 12.68
CA GLN A 382 -20.76 -9.67 13.76
C GLN A 382 -21.76 -10.75 13.28
N HIS A 383 -21.41 -11.50 12.23
CA HIS A 383 -22.24 -12.55 11.61
C HIS A 383 -23.54 -12.07 10.94
N SER A 384 -23.66 -10.78 10.65
CA SER A 384 -24.76 -10.22 9.85
C SER A 384 -24.27 -9.38 8.67
N LYS A 385 -25.13 -9.23 7.66
CA LYS A 385 -24.93 -8.26 6.58
C LYS A 385 -25.57 -6.93 6.99
N HIS A 386 -24.89 -5.84 6.68
CA HIS A 386 -25.31 -4.49 7.04
C HIS A 386 -25.40 -3.61 5.79
N HIS A 387 -26.23 -2.58 5.84
CA HIS A 387 -26.20 -1.48 4.89
C HIS A 387 -25.22 -0.43 5.39
N TRP A 388 -24.10 -0.28 4.68
CA TRP A 388 -22.99 0.57 5.07
C TRP A 388 -23.17 1.99 4.54
N LEU A 389 -23.17 2.94 5.48
CA LEU A 389 -23.20 4.38 5.25
C LEU A 389 -21.77 4.95 5.34
N PRO A 390 -21.47 6.05 4.61
CA PRO A 390 -20.18 6.72 4.72
C PRO A 390 -19.94 7.20 6.16
N TYR A 391 -18.69 7.10 6.61
CA TYR A 391 -18.28 7.60 7.91
C TYR A 391 -16.95 8.37 7.80
N GLU A 392 -16.89 9.53 8.43
CA GLU A 392 -15.66 10.30 8.62
C GLU A 392 -15.11 10.04 10.02
N HIS A 393 -13.88 9.53 10.11
CA HIS A 393 -13.24 9.29 11.38
C HIS A 393 -12.80 10.62 12.04
N PRO A 394 -13.03 10.81 13.35
CA PRO A 394 -12.67 12.06 14.03
C PRO A 394 -11.16 12.36 13.99
N ASP A 395 -10.33 11.33 14.19
CA ASP A 395 -8.88 11.39 13.99
C ASP A 395 -8.51 11.58 12.50
N ALA A 396 -7.85 12.71 12.21
CA ALA A 396 -7.43 13.11 10.87
C ALA A 396 -6.54 12.06 10.17
N ASN A 397 -5.67 11.38 10.92
CA ASN A 397 -4.74 10.37 10.38
C ASN A 397 -5.46 9.09 9.90
N LYS A 398 -6.73 8.92 10.29
CA LYS A 398 -7.55 7.75 9.92
C LYS A 398 -8.61 8.08 8.87
N ARG A 399 -8.75 9.33 8.46
CA ARG A 399 -9.79 9.77 7.50
C ARG A 399 -9.63 9.14 6.12
N CYS A 400 -8.41 8.81 5.72
CA CYS A 400 -8.13 8.14 4.45
C CYS A 400 -8.06 6.61 4.55
N HIS A 401 -8.40 6.06 5.71
CA HIS A 401 -8.81 4.67 5.86
C HIS A 401 -10.33 4.56 5.69
N LEU A 402 -10.79 3.47 5.07
CA LEU A 402 -12.21 3.29 4.82
C LEU A 402 -12.90 2.75 6.10
N TYR A 403 -13.61 3.64 6.77
CA TYR A 403 -14.58 3.31 7.82
C TYR A 403 -15.99 3.55 7.31
N CYS A 404 -16.92 2.68 7.70
CA CYS A 404 -18.32 2.83 7.37
C CYS A 404 -19.18 2.54 8.61
N GLN A 405 -20.36 3.15 8.66
CA GLN A 405 -21.32 2.97 9.74
C GLN A 405 -22.45 2.05 9.29
N SER A 406 -22.87 1.10 10.13
CA SER A 406 -24.05 0.28 9.86
C SER A 406 -25.32 1.10 10.07
N LYS A 407 -26.23 1.06 9.08
CA LYS A 407 -27.56 1.64 9.20
C LYS A 407 -28.42 0.95 10.27
N GLU A 408 -28.24 -0.36 10.45
CA GLU A 408 -29.03 -1.20 11.34
C GLU A 408 -28.62 -1.06 12.81
N THR A 409 -27.31 -1.11 13.10
CA THR A 409 -26.81 -1.12 14.49
C THR A 409 -26.23 0.22 14.93
N GLY A 410 -25.85 1.09 13.98
CA GLY A 410 -25.11 2.32 14.27
C GLY A 410 -23.62 2.10 14.50
N ASP A 411 -23.13 0.85 14.48
CA ASP A 411 -21.73 0.52 14.72
C ASP A 411 -20.83 1.03 13.58
N VAL A 412 -19.64 1.49 13.96
CA VAL A 412 -18.59 1.90 13.03
C VAL A 412 -17.59 0.77 12.86
N ALA A 413 -17.41 0.29 11.63
CA ALA A 413 -16.48 -0.78 11.30
C ALA A 413 -15.35 -0.29 10.39
N SER A 414 -14.13 -0.77 10.66
CA SER A 414 -13.01 -0.63 9.72
C SER A 414 -13.14 -1.66 8.61
N MET A 415 -13.11 -1.21 7.36
CA MET A 415 -13.17 -2.10 6.19
C MET A 415 -11.81 -2.74 5.86
N LYS A 416 -10.77 -2.51 6.68
CA LYS A 416 -9.38 -2.98 6.46
C LYS A 416 -8.83 -2.64 5.08
N GLN A 417 -9.26 -1.51 4.51
CA GLN A 417 -8.82 -0.98 3.22
C GLN A 417 -8.65 0.53 3.29
N LEU A 418 -7.79 1.07 2.42
CA LEU A 418 -7.66 2.50 2.23
C LEU A 418 -8.83 3.04 1.39
N ALA A 419 -9.22 4.29 1.61
CA ALA A 419 -10.11 4.97 0.69
C ALA A 419 -9.40 5.13 -0.66
N HIS A 420 -10.12 4.93 -1.77
CA HIS A 420 -9.55 5.05 -3.10
C HIS A 420 -8.98 6.45 -3.36
N ASP A 421 -7.85 6.53 -4.07
CA ASP A 421 -7.18 7.80 -4.38
C ASP A 421 -8.11 8.78 -5.10
N GLY A 422 -8.23 10.01 -4.56
CA GLY A 422 -9.19 11.02 -5.01
C GLY A 422 -10.51 11.05 -4.24
N THR A 423 -10.68 10.23 -3.19
CA THR A 423 -11.77 10.37 -2.21
C THR A 423 -11.51 11.59 -1.33
N ARG A 424 -12.52 12.41 -1.04
CA ARG A 424 -12.36 13.52 -0.07
C ARG A 424 -11.94 13.02 1.31
N CYS A 425 -11.03 13.74 1.94
CA CYS A 425 -10.60 13.41 3.31
C CYS A 425 -11.68 13.72 4.34
N SER A 426 -12.34 14.87 4.19
CA SER A 426 -13.31 15.39 5.13
C SER A 426 -14.50 15.96 4.38
N TYR A 427 -15.69 15.90 4.97
CA TYR A 427 -16.89 16.56 4.47
C TYR A 427 -16.90 18.06 4.79
N LYS A 428 -15.98 18.53 5.64
CA LYS A 428 -15.74 19.96 5.92
C LYS A 428 -14.72 20.62 4.99
N ASP A 429 -13.96 19.82 4.25
CA ASP A 429 -12.99 20.27 3.27
C ASP A 429 -13.33 19.68 1.90
N ALA A 430 -13.93 20.50 1.05
CA ALA A 430 -14.45 20.08 -0.25
C ALA A 430 -13.35 19.66 -1.24
N TYR A 431 -12.10 20.04 -1.01
CA TYR A 431 -11.03 19.96 -2.02
C TYR A 431 -9.95 18.94 -1.66
N SER A 432 -9.60 18.81 -0.38
CA SER A 432 -8.55 17.88 0.04
C SER A 432 -8.93 16.42 -0.17
N ILE A 433 -7.99 15.63 -0.69
CA ILE A 433 -8.23 14.25 -1.15
C ILE A 433 -7.24 13.26 -0.54
N CYS A 434 -7.68 12.00 -0.44
CA CYS A 434 -6.86 10.88 -0.05
C CYS A 434 -5.95 10.44 -1.20
N VAL A 435 -4.67 10.25 -0.88
CA VAL A 435 -3.64 9.74 -1.80
C VAL A 435 -2.77 8.75 -1.03
N ARG A 436 -2.82 7.47 -1.41
CA ARG A 436 -2.09 6.35 -0.77
C ARG A 436 -2.27 6.27 0.75
N GLY A 437 -3.47 6.59 1.24
CA GLY A 437 -3.81 6.53 2.67
C GLY A 437 -3.53 7.82 3.45
N GLU A 438 -2.91 8.82 2.84
CA GLU A 438 -2.65 10.12 3.44
C GLU A 438 -3.63 11.18 2.92
N CYS A 439 -3.97 12.15 3.77
CA CYS A 439 -4.79 13.29 3.34
C CYS A 439 -3.90 14.39 2.74
N VAL A 440 -4.07 14.65 1.43
CA VAL A 440 -3.34 15.69 0.71
C VAL A 440 -4.20 16.95 0.61
N LYS A 441 -3.65 18.05 1.10
CA LYS A 441 -4.30 19.36 1.03
C LYS A 441 -4.37 19.88 -0.40
N VAL A 442 -5.56 20.26 -0.84
CA VAL A 442 -5.79 20.88 -2.15
C VAL A 442 -6.62 22.15 -1.95
N GLY A 443 -6.21 23.26 -2.57
CA GLY A 443 -6.97 24.51 -2.49
C GLY A 443 -8.18 24.50 -3.43
N CYS A 444 -9.06 25.50 -3.28
CA CYS A 444 -10.21 25.68 -4.17
C CYS A 444 -9.81 25.94 -5.64
N ASP A 445 -8.57 26.37 -5.87
CA ASP A 445 -7.97 26.57 -7.19
C ASP A 445 -7.47 25.27 -7.83
N ARG A 446 -7.71 24.13 -7.17
CA ARG A 446 -7.32 22.78 -7.61
C ARG A 446 -5.81 22.62 -7.71
N GLU A 447 -5.08 23.29 -6.83
CA GLU A 447 -3.63 23.15 -6.70
C GLU A 447 -3.26 22.42 -5.41
N ILE A 448 -2.37 21.44 -5.51
CA ILE A 448 -1.87 20.66 -4.36
C ILE A 448 -1.04 21.60 -3.48
N GLY A 449 -1.37 21.65 -2.18
CA GLY A 449 -0.70 22.51 -1.20
C GLY A 449 -1.18 23.97 -1.19
N SER A 450 -2.13 24.35 -2.04
CA SER A 450 -2.71 25.70 -2.01
C SER A 450 -3.51 25.92 -0.73
N ASN A 451 -3.38 27.13 -0.18
CA ASN A 451 -4.11 27.57 1.00
C ASN A 451 -5.35 28.41 0.63
N LYS A 452 -5.68 28.54 -0.66
CA LYS A 452 -6.89 29.25 -1.07
C LYS A 452 -8.13 28.45 -0.69
N VAL A 453 -9.11 29.17 -0.15
CA VAL A 453 -10.41 28.63 0.26
C VAL A 453 -11.51 29.37 -0.48
N ASP A 454 -12.66 28.72 -0.57
CA ASP A 454 -13.88 29.39 -1.02
C ASP A 454 -14.24 30.51 -0.05
N ASP A 455 -14.75 31.62 -0.59
CA ASP A 455 -15.50 32.58 0.19
C ASP A 455 -16.90 32.03 0.55
N LYS A 456 -17.70 32.79 1.29
CA LYS A 456 -19.06 32.37 1.70
C LYS A 456 -19.99 32.13 0.51
N CYS A 457 -19.68 32.69 -0.65
CA CYS A 457 -20.46 32.56 -1.87
C CYS A 457 -20.07 31.30 -2.66
N GLY A 458 -18.92 30.67 -2.34
CA GLY A 458 -18.35 29.57 -3.10
C GLY A 458 -17.39 29.99 -4.20
N VAL A 459 -16.90 31.23 -4.18
CA VAL A 459 -15.90 31.73 -5.12
C VAL A 459 -14.51 31.52 -4.53
N CYS A 460 -13.66 30.80 -5.26
CA CYS A 460 -12.31 30.50 -4.80
C CYS A 460 -11.46 31.78 -4.65
N GLY A 461 -10.99 32.07 -3.43
CA GLY A 461 -10.26 33.30 -3.14
C GLY A 461 -11.10 34.57 -3.31
N GLY A 462 -12.43 34.45 -3.26
CA GLY A 462 -13.35 35.56 -3.34
C GLY A 462 -13.34 36.46 -2.10
N ASP A 463 -13.96 37.62 -2.23
CA ASP A 463 -14.04 38.66 -1.20
C ASP A 463 -15.41 38.73 -0.50
N ASN A 464 -16.30 37.78 -0.79
CA ASN A 464 -17.71 37.74 -0.36
C ASN A 464 -18.63 38.79 -1.00
N SER A 465 -18.24 39.43 -2.10
CA SER A 465 -19.06 40.48 -2.74
C SER A 465 -20.23 39.94 -3.57
N HIS A 466 -20.13 38.72 -4.12
CA HIS A 466 -21.09 38.15 -5.08
C HIS A 466 -22.08 37.15 -4.45
N CYS A 467 -22.25 37.14 -3.12
CA CYS A 467 -23.24 36.30 -2.47
C CYS A 467 -24.47 37.07 -2.01
N ARG A 468 -25.61 36.40 -2.16
CA ARG A 468 -26.86 36.79 -1.55
C ARG A 468 -27.18 35.87 -0.39
N THR A 469 -27.45 36.47 0.77
CA THR A 469 -28.08 35.74 1.87
C THR A 469 -29.59 35.72 1.66
N VAL A 470 -30.17 34.53 1.52
CA VAL A 470 -31.62 34.34 1.45
C VAL A 470 -32.09 33.93 2.84
N LYS A 471 -33.05 34.68 3.38
CA LYS A 471 -33.71 34.37 4.65
C LYS A 471 -35.22 34.52 4.47
N GLY A 472 -35.98 33.66 5.12
CA GLY A 472 -37.43 33.71 5.08
C GLY A 472 -38.03 32.92 6.23
N THR A 473 -39.27 33.23 6.52
CA THR A 473 -40.09 32.49 7.47
C THR A 473 -41.31 31.99 6.71
N PHE A 474 -41.62 30.71 6.84
CA PHE A 474 -42.73 30.08 6.18
C PHE A 474 -43.62 29.38 7.20
N THR A 475 -44.87 29.84 7.28
CA THR A 475 -45.84 29.35 8.24
C THR A 475 -46.99 28.66 7.54
N ARG A 476 -47.34 27.44 7.98
CA ARG A 476 -48.43 26.67 7.39
C ARG A 476 -49.13 25.80 8.43
N THR A 477 -50.45 25.66 8.27
CA THR A 477 -51.27 24.79 9.12
C THR A 477 -51.60 23.49 8.37
N PRO A 478 -51.19 22.31 8.86
CA PRO A 478 -51.51 21.02 8.26
C PRO A 478 -53.00 20.70 8.40
N LYS A 479 -53.64 20.36 7.27
CA LYS A 479 -55.07 19.98 7.20
C LYS A 479 -55.29 18.47 6.99
N LYS A 480 -54.22 17.72 6.72
CA LYS A 480 -54.25 16.29 6.43
C LYS A 480 -52.98 15.64 6.99
N LEU A 481 -53.10 14.39 7.41
CA LEU A 481 -51.97 13.55 7.81
C LEU A 481 -51.08 13.22 6.60
N GLY A 482 -49.77 13.28 6.78
CA GLY A 482 -48.75 13.01 5.76
C GLY A 482 -47.80 14.18 5.52
N TYR A 483 -46.74 13.96 4.75
CA TYR A 483 -45.69 14.96 4.49
C TYR A 483 -46.26 16.22 3.83
N LEU A 484 -46.08 17.36 4.49
CA LEU A 484 -46.48 18.67 3.98
C LEU A 484 -45.24 19.43 3.50
N LYS A 485 -45.23 19.83 2.23
CA LYS A 485 -44.17 20.67 1.67
C LYS A 485 -44.23 22.09 2.22
N MET A 486 -43.09 22.58 2.69
CA MET A 486 -42.89 23.96 3.14
C MET A 486 -42.25 24.78 2.02
N PHE A 487 -40.98 24.53 1.69
CA PHE A 487 -40.24 25.26 0.66
C PHE A 487 -39.11 24.39 0.06
N ASP A 488 -38.48 24.87 -1.01
CA ASP A 488 -37.33 24.24 -1.65
C ASP A 488 -36.06 25.06 -1.38
N ILE A 489 -34.92 24.38 -1.22
CA ILE A 489 -33.60 25.01 -1.16
C ILE A 489 -32.84 24.61 -2.44
N PRO A 490 -32.38 25.58 -3.24
CA PRO A 490 -31.77 25.33 -4.54
C PRO A 490 -30.39 24.67 -4.44
N PRO A 491 -29.87 24.06 -5.54
CA PRO A 491 -28.49 23.63 -5.62
C PRO A 491 -27.54 24.84 -5.52
N GLY A 492 -26.33 24.63 -5.03
CA GLY A 492 -25.33 25.65 -4.76
C GLY A 492 -25.55 26.42 -3.45
N ALA A 493 -26.65 26.19 -2.73
CA ALA A 493 -26.89 26.79 -1.42
C ALA A 493 -25.83 26.32 -0.39
N ARG A 494 -25.30 27.27 0.38
CA ARG A 494 -24.27 27.10 1.41
C ARG A 494 -24.76 27.64 2.74
N HIS A 495 -24.19 27.16 3.84
CA HIS A 495 -24.58 27.52 5.21
C HIS A 495 -26.09 27.47 5.42
N VAL A 496 -26.69 26.35 5.01
CA VAL A 496 -28.12 26.13 5.13
C VAL A 496 -28.44 25.91 6.60
N PHE A 497 -29.36 26.72 7.11
CA PHE A 497 -29.86 26.66 8.47
C PHE A 497 -31.37 26.72 8.43
N ILE A 498 -32.03 25.75 9.05
CA ILE A 498 -33.49 25.65 9.17
C ILE A 498 -33.80 25.48 10.65
N GLN A 499 -34.73 26.26 11.15
CA GLN A 499 -35.13 26.25 12.55
C GLN A 499 -36.64 26.42 12.65
N GLU A 500 -37.24 25.74 13.61
CA GLU A 500 -38.62 26.01 14.03
C GLU A 500 -38.70 27.24 14.94
N ASP A 501 -39.68 28.13 14.70
CA ASP A 501 -39.82 29.37 15.47
C ASP A 501 -40.46 29.16 16.86
N GLU A 502 -41.41 28.22 16.93
CA GLU A 502 -42.19 27.88 18.13
C GLU A 502 -42.33 26.37 18.18
N ALA A 503 -42.04 25.74 19.34
CA ALA A 503 -42.14 24.30 19.52
C ALA A 503 -43.50 23.77 19.03
N SER A 504 -43.47 22.79 18.14
CA SER A 504 -44.68 22.19 17.58
C SER A 504 -44.64 20.65 17.66
N PRO A 505 -45.81 19.97 17.62
CA PRO A 505 -45.84 18.51 17.61
C PRO A 505 -45.45 17.92 16.23
N HIS A 506 -44.90 18.71 15.31
CA HIS A 506 -44.58 18.31 13.95
C HIS A 506 -43.09 18.03 13.79
N PHE A 507 -42.74 17.03 12.97
CA PHE A 507 -41.33 16.68 12.76
C PHE A 507 -40.80 17.17 11.42
N LEU A 508 -39.59 17.74 11.39
CA LEU A 508 -38.92 18.14 10.15
C LEU A 508 -38.53 16.90 9.33
N ALA A 509 -38.67 16.98 8.00
CA ALA A 509 -38.18 15.96 7.09
C ALA A 509 -37.61 16.59 5.83
N ILE A 510 -36.49 16.05 5.33
CA ILE A 510 -35.81 16.57 4.14
C ILE A 510 -35.76 15.49 3.08
N LYS A 511 -36.00 15.90 1.82
CA LYS A 511 -36.00 15.01 0.67
C LYS A 511 -35.19 15.60 -0.48
N ASN A 512 -34.29 14.81 -1.07
CA ASN A 512 -33.61 15.19 -2.31
C ASN A 512 -34.66 15.29 -3.44
N GLN A 513 -34.71 16.43 -4.13
CA GLN A 513 -35.70 16.68 -5.17
C GLN A 513 -35.45 15.85 -6.44
N ALA A 514 -34.19 15.62 -6.80
CA ALA A 514 -33.78 14.91 -8.01
C ALA A 514 -33.99 13.40 -7.91
N THR A 515 -33.58 12.78 -6.79
CA THR A 515 -33.65 11.32 -6.60
C THR A 515 -34.91 10.88 -5.87
N GLY A 516 -35.53 11.78 -5.12
CA GLY A 516 -36.65 11.48 -4.22
C GLY A 516 -36.24 10.75 -2.93
N HIS A 517 -34.94 10.60 -2.66
CA HIS A 517 -34.40 10.01 -1.43
C HIS A 517 -34.70 10.90 -0.21
N TYR A 518 -35.08 10.31 0.92
CA TYR A 518 -35.25 11.05 2.18
C TYR A 518 -33.92 11.14 2.91
N ILE A 519 -33.47 12.36 3.17
CA ILE A 519 -32.22 12.69 3.85
C ILE A 519 -32.44 12.68 5.37
N LEU A 520 -33.56 13.25 5.82
CA LEU A 520 -33.95 13.33 7.23
C LEU A 520 -35.39 12.85 7.40
N ASN A 521 -35.62 12.04 8.44
CA ASN A 521 -36.93 11.59 8.92
C ASN A 521 -37.81 11.06 7.78
N GLY A 522 -37.31 10.05 7.06
CA GLY A 522 -38.07 9.33 6.03
C GLY A 522 -39.15 8.40 6.59
N LYS A 523 -39.84 7.66 5.71
CA LYS A 523 -40.92 6.75 6.11
C LYS A 523 -40.42 5.69 7.12
N GLY A 524 -40.89 5.79 8.37
CA GLY A 524 -40.60 4.83 9.44
C GLY A 524 -39.38 5.16 10.30
N GLU A 525 -38.72 6.29 10.08
CA GLU A 525 -37.61 6.74 10.94
C GLU A 525 -38.14 7.59 12.11
N GLU A 526 -37.57 7.37 13.30
CA GLU A 526 -37.82 8.22 14.47
C GLU A 526 -37.00 9.51 14.38
N ALA A 527 -37.65 10.62 14.69
CA ALA A 527 -37.01 11.92 14.81
C ALA A 527 -36.20 11.96 16.11
N ARG A 528 -34.88 11.86 15.98
CA ARG A 528 -33.92 11.93 17.08
C ARG A 528 -32.73 12.81 16.68
N PRO A 529 -32.15 13.57 17.62
CA PRO A 529 -30.93 14.34 17.35
C PRO A 529 -29.83 13.43 16.81
N ARG A 530 -29.18 13.83 15.71
CA ARG A 530 -28.10 13.07 15.07
C ARG A 530 -27.30 13.93 14.11
N SER A 531 -26.00 13.64 14.02
CA SER A 531 -25.13 14.07 12.93
C SER A 531 -24.97 12.94 11.92
N PHE A 532 -25.05 13.24 10.63
CA PHE A 532 -24.98 12.23 9.58
C PHE A 532 -24.48 12.83 8.27
N ILE A 533 -23.99 11.96 7.37
CA ILE A 533 -23.46 12.35 6.07
C ILE A 533 -24.45 11.90 4.99
N ASP A 534 -24.94 12.84 4.18
CA ASP A 534 -25.78 12.56 3.01
C ASP A 534 -25.62 13.68 1.98
N LEU A 535 -25.80 13.36 0.70
CA LEU A 535 -25.48 14.24 -0.44
C LEU A 535 -24.08 14.86 -0.35
N GLY A 536 -23.15 14.11 0.27
CA GLY A 536 -21.73 14.45 0.39
C GLY A 536 -21.44 15.71 1.19
N VAL A 537 -22.34 16.05 2.11
CA VAL A 537 -22.13 17.06 3.15
C VAL A 537 -22.54 16.46 4.51
N GLU A 538 -21.98 17.02 5.58
CA GLU A 538 -22.40 16.70 6.94
C GLU A 538 -23.65 17.51 7.30
N TRP A 539 -24.61 16.85 7.92
CA TRP A 539 -25.84 17.43 8.44
C TRP A 539 -25.88 17.28 9.95
N GLU A 540 -26.27 18.33 10.65
CA GLU A 540 -26.48 18.35 12.09
C GLU A 540 -27.96 18.62 12.37
N TYR A 541 -28.66 17.64 12.92
CA TYR A 541 -30.07 17.74 13.32
C TYR A 541 -30.18 17.65 14.84
N ASN A 542 -30.70 18.70 15.47
CA ASN A 542 -30.84 18.80 16.92
C ASN A 542 -32.27 19.17 17.30
N ILE A 543 -32.66 18.77 18.51
CA ILE A 543 -33.95 19.08 19.12
C ILE A 543 -33.65 19.58 20.54
N GLU A 544 -33.84 20.87 20.78
CA GLU A 544 -33.62 21.51 22.09
C GLU A 544 -34.93 22.23 22.48
N ASP A 545 -35.44 21.99 23.70
CA ASP A 545 -36.71 22.55 24.18
C ASP A 545 -37.90 22.34 23.21
N ASP A 546 -37.97 21.15 22.60
CA ASP A 546 -38.94 20.77 21.55
C ASP A 546 -38.87 21.64 20.28
N ILE A 547 -37.79 22.40 20.09
CA ILE A 547 -37.50 23.17 18.88
C ILE A 547 -36.49 22.42 18.01
N GLU A 548 -36.88 22.15 16.78
CA GLU A 548 -36.02 21.47 15.81
C GLU A 548 -35.11 22.43 15.05
N THR A 549 -33.83 22.06 14.94
CA THR A 549 -32.82 22.76 14.14
C THR A 549 -32.10 21.80 13.21
N LEU A 550 -31.86 22.24 11.97
CA LEU A 550 -31.10 21.50 10.98
C LEU A 550 -30.13 22.44 10.27
N HIS A 551 -28.85 22.04 10.24
CA HIS A 551 -27.78 22.80 9.61
C HIS A 551 -26.87 21.93 8.73
N THR A 552 -26.35 22.54 7.65
CA THR A 552 -25.23 22.03 6.86
C THR A 552 -24.44 23.18 6.23
N ASP A 553 -23.13 23.03 6.08
CA ASP A 553 -22.27 24.05 5.45
C ASP A 553 -22.40 24.08 3.92
N GLY A 554 -22.84 22.99 3.28
CA GLY A 554 -22.95 22.91 1.82
C GLY A 554 -21.59 22.88 1.10
N PRO A 555 -21.56 23.16 -0.22
CA PRO A 555 -22.69 23.48 -1.09
C PRO A 555 -23.58 22.27 -1.37
N LEU A 556 -24.89 22.51 -1.50
CA LEU A 556 -25.81 21.46 -1.94
C LEU A 556 -25.65 21.17 -3.43
N HIS A 557 -25.39 19.91 -3.79
CA HIS A 557 -25.27 19.53 -5.20
C HIS A 557 -26.64 19.44 -5.91
N ASP A 558 -27.64 18.89 -5.22
CA ASP A 558 -29.03 18.83 -5.70
C ASP A 558 -29.93 19.74 -4.86
N ALA A 559 -31.05 20.18 -5.45
CA ALA A 559 -32.09 20.85 -4.68
C ALA A 559 -32.70 19.91 -3.62
N VAL A 560 -32.99 20.46 -2.45
CA VAL A 560 -33.67 19.73 -1.36
C VAL A 560 -35.04 20.33 -1.07
N VAL A 561 -36.00 19.45 -0.80
CA VAL A 561 -37.38 19.82 -0.43
C VAL A 561 -37.50 19.71 1.08
N VAL A 562 -37.91 20.80 1.72
CA VAL A 562 -38.18 20.87 3.16
C VAL A 562 -39.64 20.52 3.40
N LEU A 563 -39.86 19.51 4.23
CA LEU A 563 -41.16 18.95 4.55
C LEU A 563 -41.36 18.95 6.07
N ILE A 564 -42.62 18.93 6.51
CA ILE A 564 -42.99 18.61 7.89
C ILE A 564 -43.91 17.40 7.93
N ILE A 565 -43.80 16.62 9.00
CA ILE A 565 -44.63 15.44 9.30
C ILE A 565 -45.60 15.83 10.43
N PRO A 566 -46.86 16.12 10.12
CA PRO A 566 -47.83 16.55 11.13
C PRO A 566 -48.30 15.39 12.01
N ARG A 567 -48.18 15.53 13.34
CA ARG A 567 -48.81 14.63 14.33
C ARG A 567 -50.23 15.06 14.70
N GLU A 568 -50.49 16.35 14.71
CA GLU A 568 -51.80 16.94 14.99
C GLU A 568 -52.29 17.74 13.78
N ASN A 569 -53.61 17.80 13.59
CA ASN A 569 -54.20 18.67 12.59
C ASN A 569 -54.48 20.04 13.23
N ASP A 570 -54.51 21.08 12.39
CA ASP A 570 -54.89 22.44 12.78
C ASP A 570 -53.93 23.17 13.75
N THR A 571 -52.82 22.54 14.14
CA THR A 571 -51.68 23.21 14.79
C THR A 571 -50.78 23.88 13.74
N ARG A 572 -50.24 25.06 14.07
CA ARG A 572 -49.49 25.88 13.10
C ARG A 572 -48.01 25.51 13.19
N ALA A 573 -47.39 25.20 12.05
CA ALA A 573 -45.94 25.03 11.94
C ALA A 573 -45.33 26.32 11.36
N SER A 574 -44.30 26.87 12.00
CA SER A 574 -43.55 28.01 11.49
C SER A 574 -42.07 27.69 11.44
N LEU A 575 -41.49 27.71 10.24
CA LEU A 575 -40.07 27.44 10.02
C LEU A 575 -39.38 28.69 9.47
N THR A 576 -38.28 29.07 10.11
CA THR A 576 -37.33 30.05 9.59
C THR A 576 -36.16 29.35 8.93
N TYR A 577 -35.76 29.84 7.76
CA TYR A 577 -34.60 29.32 7.04
C TYR A 577 -33.67 30.44 6.61
N LYS A 578 -32.39 30.08 6.49
CA LYS A 578 -31.32 30.95 6.02
C LYS A 578 -30.32 30.13 5.23
N TYR A 579 -29.89 30.65 4.08
CA TYR A 579 -28.76 30.11 3.32
C TYR A 579 -28.08 31.21 2.50
N ILE A 580 -26.89 30.92 2.02
CA ILE A 580 -26.09 31.79 1.16
C ILE A 580 -26.00 31.15 -0.23
N ILE A 581 -26.15 31.95 -1.28
CA ILE A 581 -26.03 31.50 -2.67
C ILE A 581 -25.36 32.58 -3.51
N HIS A 582 -24.65 32.18 -4.57
CA HIS A 582 -24.09 33.10 -5.54
C HIS A 582 -25.19 33.86 -6.28
N GLU A 583 -24.99 35.15 -6.56
CA GLU A 583 -26.00 36.05 -7.13
C GLU A 583 -26.53 35.54 -8.49
N ASP A 584 -25.65 35.05 -9.36
CA ASP A 584 -26.01 34.47 -10.67
C ASP A 584 -26.81 33.16 -10.58
N SER A 585 -26.76 32.47 -9.44
CA SER A 585 -27.49 31.21 -9.21
C SER A 585 -28.88 31.43 -8.60
N VAL A 586 -29.23 32.69 -8.29
CA VAL A 586 -30.58 33.02 -7.83
C VAL A 586 -31.53 32.94 -9.03
N PRO A 587 -32.59 32.11 -8.99
CA PRO A 587 -33.62 32.15 -10.01
C PRO A 587 -34.14 33.59 -10.09
N THR A 588 -34.09 34.20 -11.28
CA THR A 588 -34.50 35.58 -11.52
C THR A 588 -35.99 35.74 -11.16
N ILE A 589 -36.26 36.08 -9.91
CA ILE A 589 -37.57 36.53 -9.47
C ILE A 589 -37.67 37.97 -9.96
N ASN A 590 -38.23 38.13 -11.16
CA ASN A 590 -38.78 39.34 -11.76
C ASN A 590 -38.03 40.65 -11.45
N SER A 591 -37.09 41.04 -12.32
CA SER A 591 -36.79 42.44 -12.60
C SER A 591 -36.03 42.53 -13.92
N ASN A 592 -36.64 43.22 -14.89
CA ASN A 592 -36.10 43.44 -16.23
C ASN A 592 -34.73 44.12 -16.20
N ASN A 593 -33.93 43.79 -17.23
CA ASN A 593 -32.71 44.45 -17.71
C ASN A 593 -31.38 44.02 -17.07
N VAL A 594 -30.83 42.91 -17.56
CA VAL A 594 -29.39 42.80 -17.84
C VAL A 594 -29.24 42.07 -19.18
N LEU A 595 -28.43 42.64 -20.07
CA LEU A 595 -28.19 42.18 -21.44
C LEU A 595 -27.70 40.73 -21.44
N GLN A 596 -28.50 39.84 -22.03
CA GLN A 596 -28.11 38.48 -22.34
C GLN A 596 -26.99 38.54 -23.38
N GLU A 597 -25.73 38.39 -22.96
CA GLU A 597 -24.67 38.07 -23.92
C GLU A 597 -25.07 36.78 -24.63
N GLU A 598 -25.21 36.87 -25.95
CA GLU A 598 -25.63 35.79 -26.82
C GLU A 598 -24.72 34.58 -26.60
N VAL A 599 -25.28 33.51 -26.02
CA VAL A 599 -24.61 32.23 -25.90
C VAL A 599 -24.33 31.74 -27.33
N ASP A 600 -23.07 31.82 -27.75
CA ASP A 600 -22.58 31.30 -29.02
C ASP A 600 -23.05 29.85 -29.17
N THR A 601 -23.99 29.60 -30.07
CA THR A 601 -24.54 28.26 -30.31
C THR A 601 -23.67 27.52 -31.35
N PHE A 602 -23.44 26.22 -31.14
CA PHE A 602 -22.58 25.39 -32.00
C PHE A 602 -23.37 24.25 -32.66
N GLU A 603 -23.04 23.90 -33.91
CA GLU A 603 -23.69 22.83 -34.65
C GLU A 603 -22.72 22.00 -35.51
N TRP A 604 -23.08 20.75 -35.79
CA TRP A 604 -22.33 19.91 -36.73
C TRP A 604 -22.59 20.33 -38.16
N ALA A 605 -21.53 20.78 -38.86
CA ALA A 605 -21.58 21.16 -40.26
C ALA A 605 -20.62 20.31 -41.10
N LEU A 606 -20.88 20.20 -42.41
CA LEU A 606 -20.00 19.50 -43.33
C LEU A 606 -18.65 20.23 -43.40
N LYS A 607 -17.56 19.55 -43.01
CA LYS A 607 -16.20 20.11 -43.06
C LYS A 607 -15.53 19.81 -44.39
N SER A 608 -15.57 18.56 -44.84
CA SER A 608 -14.99 18.15 -46.13
C SER A 608 -15.51 16.78 -46.54
N TRP A 609 -15.17 16.33 -47.75
CA TRP A 609 -15.31 14.94 -48.15
C TRP A 609 -14.00 14.18 -47.89
N SER A 610 -14.06 12.85 -47.74
CA SER A 610 -12.88 11.99 -47.72
C SER A 610 -12.19 11.99 -49.09
N GLN A 611 -10.99 11.41 -49.19
CA GLN A 611 -10.44 11.11 -50.51
C GLN A 611 -11.30 10.04 -51.21
N CYS A 612 -11.31 10.07 -52.54
CA CYS A 612 -12.07 9.12 -53.34
C CYS A 612 -11.43 7.74 -53.26
N SER A 613 -12.26 6.72 -53.05
CA SER A 613 -11.78 5.34 -52.89
C SER A 613 -11.08 4.79 -54.14
N LYS A 614 -11.32 5.40 -55.32
CA LYS A 614 -10.65 5.05 -56.57
C LYS A 614 -10.19 6.32 -57.29
N PRO A 615 -8.99 6.33 -57.91
CA PRO A 615 -8.50 7.49 -58.65
C PRO A 615 -9.29 7.75 -59.94
N CYS A 616 -9.88 6.70 -60.55
CA CYS A 616 -10.69 6.72 -61.77
C CYS A 616 -11.64 5.51 -61.82
N GLY A 617 -12.56 5.44 -62.78
CA GLY A 617 -13.46 4.29 -62.98
C GLY A 617 -14.61 4.17 -61.97
N GLY A 618 -14.94 5.26 -61.28
CA GLY A 618 -16.02 5.33 -60.29
C GLY A 618 -15.64 4.82 -58.90
N GLY A 619 -15.43 5.74 -57.96
CA GLY A 619 -15.22 5.47 -56.54
C GLY A 619 -16.27 6.13 -55.65
N PHE A 620 -16.09 6.02 -54.33
CA PHE A 620 -16.98 6.64 -53.32
C PHE A 620 -16.20 7.55 -52.36
N GLN A 621 -16.85 8.63 -51.93
CA GLN A 621 -16.40 9.53 -50.86
C GLN A 621 -17.44 9.60 -49.75
N TYR A 622 -16.97 9.83 -48.52
CA TYR A 622 -17.79 10.00 -47.32
C TYR A 622 -17.67 11.42 -46.77
N THR A 623 -18.76 11.95 -46.23
CA THR A 623 -18.76 13.24 -45.53
C THR A 623 -17.95 13.19 -44.23
N LYS A 624 -17.12 14.20 -44.00
CA LYS A 624 -16.44 14.49 -42.73
C LYS A 624 -17.10 15.72 -42.12
N TYR A 625 -17.75 15.56 -40.96
CA TYR A 625 -18.37 16.66 -40.22
C TYR A 625 -17.38 17.29 -39.23
N GLY A 626 -17.49 18.60 -39.05
CA GLY A 626 -16.80 19.36 -38.01
C GLY A 626 -17.78 20.24 -37.23
N CYS A 627 -17.34 20.76 -36.08
CA CYS A 627 -18.17 21.63 -35.26
C CYS A 627 -18.05 23.07 -35.75
N ARG A 628 -19.17 23.72 -35.99
CA ARG A 628 -19.26 25.08 -36.52
C ARG A 628 -19.99 25.97 -35.53
N ARG A 629 -19.44 27.16 -35.27
CA ARG A 629 -20.12 28.19 -34.48
C ARG A 629 -21.16 28.91 -35.35
N LYS A 630 -22.39 29.09 -34.84
CA LYS A 630 -23.51 29.67 -35.60
C LYS A 630 -23.39 31.18 -35.81
N SER A 631 -22.75 31.90 -34.90
CA SER A 631 -22.61 33.36 -34.98
C SER A 631 -21.75 33.81 -36.17
N ASP A 632 -20.64 33.11 -36.45
CA ASP A 632 -19.69 33.50 -37.51
C ASP A 632 -19.41 32.40 -38.56
N ASN A 633 -20.12 31.28 -38.50
CA ASN A 633 -19.93 30.10 -39.35
C ASN A 633 -18.50 29.51 -39.34
N LYS A 634 -17.68 29.83 -38.34
CA LYS A 634 -16.31 29.36 -38.28
C LYS A 634 -16.23 27.92 -37.77
N MET A 635 -15.38 27.12 -38.40
CA MET A 635 -15.13 25.74 -37.97
C MET A 635 -14.24 25.77 -36.73
N VAL A 636 -14.77 25.26 -35.62
CA VAL A 636 -14.12 25.22 -34.31
C VAL A 636 -13.77 23.77 -33.92
N HIS A 637 -13.16 23.63 -32.75
CA HIS A 637 -12.78 22.32 -32.25
C HIS A 637 -14.02 21.43 -32.03
N ARG A 638 -13.88 20.13 -32.30
CA ARG A 638 -15.01 19.16 -32.26
C ARG A 638 -15.70 19.01 -30.91
N SER A 639 -15.05 19.43 -29.82
CA SER A 639 -15.56 19.35 -28.44
C SER A 639 -16.69 20.33 -28.15
N PHE A 640 -16.83 21.40 -28.93
CA PHE A 640 -17.90 22.40 -28.76
C PHE A 640 -19.27 21.92 -29.26
N CYS A 641 -19.33 20.81 -30.00
CA CYS A 641 -20.58 20.21 -30.48
C CYS A 641 -20.82 18.86 -29.81
N GLU A 642 -22.04 18.62 -29.33
CA GLU A 642 -22.43 17.35 -28.71
C GLU A 642 -22.22 16.15 -29.65
N GLY A 643 -21.41 15.18 -29.23
CA GLY A 643 -21.10 13.99 -30.04
C GLY A 643 -22.32 13.13 -30.39
N SER A 644 -23.35 13.12 -29.55
CA SER A 644 -24.61 12.39 -29.76
C SER A 644 -25.42 12.91 -30.94
N LYS A 645 -25.32 14.21 -31.25
CA LYS A 645 -26.02 14.88 -32.36
C LYS A 645 -25.22 14.86 -33.67
N LYS A 646 -24.08 14.15 -33.73
CA LYS A 646 -23.25 14.08 -34.93
C LYS A 646 -23.95 13.30 -36.04
N PRO A 647 -24.16 13.89 -37.24
CA PRO A 647 -24.79 13.20 -38.36
C PRO A 647 -23.98 12.00 -38.84
N LYS A 648 -24.68 10.96 -39.33
CA LYS A 648 -24.04 9.79 -39.96
C LYS A 648 -23.37 10.19 -41.28
N PRO A 649 -22.19 9.61 -41.62
CA PRO A 649 -21.53 9.90 -42.89
C PRO A 649 -22.39 9.51 -44.10
N ILE A 650 -22.70 10.50 -44.94
CA ILE A 650 -23.35 10.32 -46.24
C ILE A 650 -22.30 9.92 -47.28
N ARG A 651 -22.66 8.97 -48.16
CA ARG A 651 -21.83 8.45 -49.27
C ARG A 651 -22.22 9.09 -50.60
N ARG A 652 -21.24 9.50 -51.42
CA ARG A 652 -21.43 10.00 -52.79
C ARG A 652 -20.41 9.37 -53.75
N MET A 653 -20.77 9.23 -55.02
CA MET A 653 -19.85 8.81 -56.08
C MET A 653 -18.86 9.92 -56.48
N CYS A 654 -17.65 9.52 -56.83
CA CYS A 654 -16.54 10.39 -57.24
C CYS A 654 -15.70 9.70 -58.33
N ASN A 655 -14.87 10.48 -59.04
CA ASN A 655 -13.95 9.99 -60.07
C ASN A 655 -14.61 9.07 -61.12
N LEU A 656 -15.71 9.54 -61.71
CA LEU A 656 -16.50 8.81 -62.71
C LEU A 656 -15.86 8.75 -64.11
N HIS A 657 -14.71 9.39 -64.31
CA HIS A 657 -13.98 9.33 -65.57
C HIS A 657 -13.38 7.94 -65.76
N GLU A 658 -13.40 7.44 -67.00
CA GLU A 658 -12.76 6.16 -67.33
C GLU A 658 -11.26 6.24 -67.05
N CYS A 659 -10.70 5.20 -66.44
CA CYS A 659 -9.26 5.09 -66.27
C CYS A 659 -8.62 5.02 -67.65
N SER A 660 -7.75 5.98 -67.99
CA SER A 660 -6.86 5.86 -69.15
C SER A 660 -6.05 4.57 -69.02
N GLN A 661 -5.89 3.82 -70.12
CA GLN A 661 -5.29 2.49 -70.14
C GLN A 661 -3.98 2.43 -69.33
N PRO A 662 -3.74 1.34 -68.55
CA PRO A 662 -2.54 1.22 -67.75
C PRO A 662 -1.30 1.13 -68.65
N LEU A 663 -0.41 2.10 -68.51
CA LEU A 663 0.96 1.99 -69.01
C LEU A 663 1.79 1.30 -67.92
N TRP A 664 2.31 0.12 -68.25
CA TRP A 664 3.31 -0.54 -67.43
C TRP A 664 4.59 0.29 -67.45
N ALA A 665 4.97 0.83 -66.30
CA ALA A 665 6.32 1.34 -66.07
C ALA A 665 7.10 0.24 -65.35
N ALA A 666 8.18 -0.23 -65.97
CA ALA A 666 9.14 -1.09 -65.29
C ALA A 666 10.03 -0.21 -64.41
N GLU A 667 10.05 -0.49 -63.12
CA GLU A 667 11.01 0.12 -62.18
C GLU A 667 12.31 -0.71 -62.15
N GLU A 668 13.37 -0.14 -61.56
CA GLU A 668 14.64 -0.88 -61.40
C GLU A 668 14.44 -2.14 -60.55
N TRP A 669 15.17 -3.20 -60.88
CA TRP A 669 15.10 -4.47 -60.17
C TRP A 669 15.45 -4.29 -58.69
N GLU A 670 14.54 -4.68 -57.81
CA GLU A 670 14.83 -4.78 -56.37
C GLU A 670 15.94 -5.81 -56.11
N HIS A 671 16.67 -5.64 -55.02
CA HIS A 671 17.70 -6.60 -54.62
C HIS A 671 17.07 -7.98 -54.35
N CYS A 672 17.72 -9.04 -54.84
CA CYS A 672 17.25 -10.40 -54.60
C CYS A 672 17.07 -10.64 -53.10
N THR A 673 15.95 -11.26 -52.73
CA THR A 673 15.61 -11.59 -51.33
C THR A 673 16.60 -12.57 -50.69
N LYS A 674 17.50 -13.17 -51.48
CA LYS A 674 18.64 -13.97 -51.03
C LYS A 674 19.90 -13.73 -51.87
N THR A 675 21.05 -13.78 -51.21
CA THR A 675 22.37 -13.52 -51.80
C THR A 675 23.05 -14.77 -52.39
N CYS A 676 22.51 -15.97 -52.16
CA CYS A 676 22.75 -17.21 -52.93
C CYS A 676 21.74 -18.30 -52.47
N GLY A 677 21.28 -19.14 -53.41
CA GLY A 677 20.46 -20.33 -53.13
C GLY A 677 18.97 -20.07 -53.01
#